data_AF-M5RCJ5-F1
#
_entry.id   AF-M5RCJ5-F1
#
_cell.length_a   1.000
_cell.length_b   1.000
_cell.length_c   1.000
_cell.angle_alpha   90.00
_cell.angle_beta   90.00
_cell.angle_gamma   90.00
#
_symmetry.space_group_name_H-M   'P 1'
#
loop_
_entity.id
_entity.type
_entity.pdbx_description
1 polymer ?
#
loop_
_entity_poly.entity_id
_entity_poly.type
_entity_poly.pdbx_seq_one_letter_code
_entity_poly.pdbx_strand_id
1 'polypeptide(L)'
;MITWKQWLLGESPEQDSDAVVAKTDNAAAQELAVRLGDDWGAAEFQPNDADKRAAWEFYSQLRSRIVTRPLPYLRGDEKTALDSVYRLFACAREICKEAGPEAHRFADLVWTFLNTDVRPFTAKWHKPFSKGKLSEDDNHDFRLELERLQRKVRYYEQLFLALALGKQIQLPATNDASPDHEDDKQDSAWEFSEILFSPSVDSATAAAVHQKELSAIRERRGLDKHAEVTNLTGLALSGGGLRSATFALGALQGLANNAMLANFDYMSTVSGGGYAGSFLSCFLNSTAPSVSSVSDPTSSIGLEKNNLPFARSATQESAPMRHLRSSSKALLTGGFWKRLEIPVLAFAGWLASFFVVLPPLLLFTLLICLLNQEAISNAFEGDHPYMGWWWEQSLVASILTLFALCLVLITVLQHYRRKRGETDLPETALRWVGFLFLFLMAMFAWWAFPLGARLSHVLKETSQTGFMLPGESVIAVLSAIAIPIVSRLSTMTSKTSRWKPVLATIAVGILPLIFVWMVATLIASHFLFIGVDRELVMNRWWWLLGLAVVVFAVTHWLLNINACSLHPFYRDRLARAYHLKLDSHGNVIASSPQKLSQLTEKAPYHLINASLNAPAGHREALRGRTADFFMFSKHFCGSESTGYFATENIEETDPSVDLATAVAISGAAASPFMGVNNSRFNFWAALFNVRLDYWLRVPNREKGMWDGNPGPLYWLRQFIGDVRDTYPYVNLSDGGHIENMGIYELLRRRCRYIVLVDGECDPGITCGSFLQVIRYAKIDFGIDIKIDLSRLKFADARAETDAGIPTETPPTGKAASPTVDYHFALGEIDYGDGKTGWLLYLKSSISGNEGKAIESYREREPEFPHQSTADLAYDEEQFESYRALGEHIASDTCSEELVGATSPTDIPNWFKEMRKRLHGK
;
A
#
# COMPACT_ATOMS: atom_id res chain seq x y z
N MET A 1 20.67 48.93 -26.10
CA MET A 1 19.54 49.30 -26.98
C MET A 1 19.85 48.78 -28.37
N ILE A 2 19.40 47.57 -28.67
CA ILE A 2 19.51 46.94 -29.99
C ILE A 2 18.21 47.26 -30.71
N THR A 3 18.30 47.98 -31.82
CA THR A 3 17.16 48.47 -32.59
C THR A 3 16.45 47.33 -33.31
N TRP A 4 15.11 47.35 -33.25
CA TRP A 4 14.11 46.45 -33.86
C TRP A 4 14.34 46.02 -35.33
N LYS A 5 15.32 46.62 -36.02
CA LYS A 5 15.62 46.37 -37.44
C LYS A 5 16.44 45.10 -37.70
N GLN A 6 17.15 44.57 -36.70
CA GLN A 6 17.99 43.36 -36.85
C GLN A 6 17.24 42.03 -36.65
N TRP A 7 16.02 42.04 -36.09
CA TRP A 7 15.22 40.82 -35.91
C TRP A 7 14.36 40.47 -37.15
N LEU A 8 14.11 41.44 -38.04
CA LEU A 8 13.20 41.30 -39.18
C LEU A 8 13.87 40.85 -40.49
N LEU A 9 15.20 40.84 -40.54
CA LEU A 9 15.96 40.42 -41.72
C LEU A 9 16.89 39.27 -41.32
N GLY A 10 16.30 38.08 -41.21
CA GLY A 10 17.06 36.84 -41.06
C GLY A 10 17.82 36.55 -42.34
N GLU A 11 19.05 37.04 -42.45
CA GLU A 11 20.04 36.52 -43.40
C GLU A 11 20.72 35.32 -42.72
N SER A 12 20.49 34.10 -43.23
CA SER A 12 21.33 32.95 -42.90
C SER A 12 22.47 32.84 -43.93
N PRO A 13 23.65 32.31 -43.55
CA PRO A 13 24.72 32.02 -44.49
C PRO A 13 24.37 30.79 -45.35
N GLU A 14 24.76 30.83 -46.62
CA GLU A 14 24.79 29.68 -47.53
C GLU A 14 25.68 28.55 -46.99
N GLN A 15 25.23 27.29 -47.06
CA GLN A 15 25.85 26.19 -47.82
C GLN A 15 25.34 24.79 -47.41
N ASP A 16 24.92 24.06 -48.45
CA ASP A 16 24.98 22.60 -48.71
C ASP A 16 24.64 21.57 -47.62
N SER A 17 23.47 20.95 -47.77
CA SER A 17 23.38 19.48 -47.87
C SER A 17 22.07 19.06 -48.53
N ASP A 18 22.13 18.84 -49.84
CA ASP A 18 21.06 18.24 -50.64
C ASP A 18 20.90 16.73 -50.37
N ALA A 19 19.65 16.28 -50.54
CA ALA A 19 19.18 14.90 -50.66
C ALA A 19 19.03 14.09 -49.36
N VAL A 20 17.79 14.05 -48.83
CA VAL A 20 16.98 12.83 -48.51
C VAL A 20 15.68 13.25 -47.78
N VAL A 21 14.92 14.23 -48.28
CA VAL A 21 13.51 14.44 -47.86
C VAL A 21 12.74 15.05 -49.04
N ALA A 22 12.23 14.22 -49.96
CA ALA A 22 11.49 14.73 -51.12
C ALA A 22 10.37 13.79 -51.59
N LYS A 23 9.71 13.07 -50.68
CA LYS A 23 8.57 12.21 -51.04
C LYS A 23 7.31 12.31 -50.17
N THR A 24 7.27 13.15 -49.14
CA THR A 24 6.09 13.31 -48.28
C THR A 24 5.46 14.70 -48.30
N ASP A 25 6.17 15.73 -48.77
CA ASP A 25 5.69 17.12 -48.71
C ASP A 25 4.65 17.48 -49.78
N ASN A 26 4.38 16.60 -50.73
CA ASN A 26 3.39 16.85 -51.79
C ASN A 26 1.95 16.47 -51.38
N ALA A 27 1.76 15.73 -50.29
CA ALA A 27 0.44 15.19 -49.93
C ALA A 27 -0.52 16.23 -49.33
N ALA A 28 -0.06 17.10 -48.43
CA ALA A 28 -0.92 18.10 -47.79
C ALA A 28 -1.30 19.25 -48.75
N ALA A 29 -0.37 19.66 -49.62
CA ALA A 29 -0.64 20.64 -50.68
C ALA A 29 -1.56 20.05 -51.77
N GLN A 30 -1.37 18.78 -52.16
CA GLN A 30 -2.30 18.09 -53.06
C GLN A 30 -3.67 17.88 -52.42
N GLU A 31 -3.76 17.55 -51.14
CA GLU A 31 -5.03 17.37 -50.43
C GLU A 31 -5.81 18.69 -50.32
N LEU A 32 -5.13 19.82 -50.14
CA LEU A 32 -5.76 21.13 -50.13
C LEU A 32 -6.17 21.60 -51.53
N ALA A 33 -5.34 21.35 -52.56
CA ALA A 33 -5.68 21.64 -53.96
C ALA A 33 -6.88 20.80 -54.44
N VAL A 34 -6.97 19.54 -54.00
CA VAL A 34 -8.13 18.67 -54.25
C VAL A 34 -9.38 19.15 -53.49
N ARG A 35 -9.23 19.71 -52.27
CA ARG A 35 -10.35 20.18 -51.43
C ARG A 35 -10.87 21.58 -51.80
N LEU A 36 -10.01 22.48 -52.28
CA LEU A 36 -10.34 23.86 -52.64
C LEU A 36 -10.55 24.05 -54.17
N GLY A 37 -10.34 23.00 -54.97
CA GLY A 37 -10.46 23.02 -56.43
C GLY A 37 -9.18 23.49 -57.14
N ASP A 38 -9.06 23.14 -58.43
CA ASP A 38 -7.88 23.38 -59.28
C ASP A 38 -7.43 24.86 -59.38
N ASP A 39 -8.29 25.81 -58.99
CA ASP A 39 -8.03 27.26 -59.01
C ASP A 39 -7.01 27.75 -57.94
N TRP A 40 -6.71 26.94 -56.92
CA TRP A 40 -5.68 27.27 -55.91
C TRP A 40 -4.28 26.76 -56.31
N GLY A 41 -4.21 25.87 -57.29
CA GLY A 41 -2.98 25.19 -57.73
C GLY A 41 -2.36 25.75 -59.02
N ALA A 42 -3.07 26.56 -59.81
CA ALA A 42 -2.54 27.10 -61.07
C ALA A 42 -3.06 28.53 -61.36
N ALA A 43 -2.13 29.38 -61.81
CA ALA A 43 -2.23 30.83 -62.08
C ALA A 43 -2.04 31.73 -60.84
N GLU A 44 -1.12 32.69 -60.97
CA GLU A 44 -0.72 33.71 -59.99
C GLU A 44 -1.69 33.92 -58.81
N PHE A 45 -1.28 33.49 -57.61
CA PHE A 45 -2.00 33.75 -56.35
C PHE A 45 -2.02 35.25 -56.05
N GLN A 46 -2.98 35.98 -56.64
CA GLN A 46 -3.23 37.40 -56.43
C GLN A 46 -4.60 37.60 -55.77
N PRO A 47 -4.70 37.53 -54.43
CA PRO A 47 -5.94 37.89 -53.74
C PRO A 47 -6.23 39.39 -53.91
N ASN A 48 -7.51 39.73 -54.05
CA ASN A 48 -7.95 41.12 -54.16
C ASN A 48 -7.93 41.82 -52.77
N ASP A 49 -8.12 43.14 -52.75
CA ASP A 49 -8.04 43.91 -51.51
C ASP A 49 -9.21 43.63 -50.54
N ALA A 50 -10.31 43.03 -51.02
CA ALA A 50 -11.40 42.57 -50.17
C ALA A 50 -11.03 41.26 -49.44
N ASP A 51 -10.47 40.28 -50.15
CA ASP A 51 -9.94 39.03 -49.60
C ASP A 51 -8.84 39.28 -48.57
N LYS A 52 -7.88 40.17 -48.89
CA LYS A 52 -6.77 40.48 -47.98
C LYS A 52 -7.25 41.08 -46.66
N ARG A 53 -8.20 42.02 -46.72
CA ARG A 53 -8.76 42.68 -45.52
C ARG A 53 -9.57 41.69 -44.68
N ALA A 54 -10.45 40.92 -45.32
CA ALA A 54 -11.26 39.90 -44.64
C ALA A 54 -10.39 38.81 -43.99
N ALA A 55 -9.36 38.35 -44.71
CA ALA A 55 -8.40 37.37 -44.19
C ALA A 55 -7.58 37.92 -43.02
N TRP A 56 -7.14 39.19 -43.07
CA TRP A 56 -6.42 39.84 -41.98
C TRP A 56 -7.28 39.96 -40.71
N GLU A 57 -8.55 40.30 -40.86
CA GLU A 57 -9.48 40.44 -39.75
C GLU A 57 -9.78 39.09 -39.10
N PHE A 58 -10.07 38.06 -39.90
CA PHE A 58 -10.30 36.71 -39.37
C PHE A 58 -9.04 36.09 -38.77
N TYR A 59 -7.88 36.31 -39.38
CA TYR A 59 -6.57 35.94 -38.82
C TYR A 59 -6.36 36.58 -37.44
N SER A 60 -6.68 37.88 -37.30
CA SER A 60 -6.55 38.59 -36.02
C SER A 60 -7.47 37.99 -34.93
N GLN A 61 -8.66 37.55 -35.32
CA GLN A 61 -9.61 36.86 -34.44
C GLN A 61 -9.15 35.46 -34.06
N LEU A 62 -8.54 34.71 -34.99
CA LEU A 62 -7.96 33.40 -34.71
C LEU A 62 -6.75 33.51 -33.77
N ARG A 63 -5.81 34.42 -34.06
CA ARG A 63 -4.57 34.58 -33.27
C ARG A 63 -4.79 35.03 -31.83
N SER A 64 -5.83 35.81 -31.58
CA SER A 64 -6.12 36.41 -30.27
C SER A 64 -6.99 35.53 -29.35
N ARG A 65 -7.56 34.44 -29.87
CA ARG A 65 -8.40 33.53 -29.07
C ARG A 65 -7.57 32.59 -28.22
N ILE A 66 -7.98 32.42 -26.96
CA ILE A 66 -7.32 31.53 -26.00
C ILE A 66 -7.33 30.07 -26.51
N VAL A 67 -8.40 29.63 -27.17
CA VAL A 67 -8.58 28.25 -27.64
C VAL A 67 -7.78 27.87 -28.88
N THR A 68 -7.15 28.82 -29.57
CA THR A 68 -6.37 28.54 -30.78
C THR A 68 -4.89 28.31 -30.47
N ARG A 69 -4.48 28.61 -29.23
CA ARG A 69 -3.17 28.28 -28.67
C ARG A 69 -3.27 27.01 -27.82
N PRO A 70 -2.19 26.22 -27.73
CA PRO A 70 -2.15 25.09 -26.80
C PRO A 70 -2.38 25.60 -25.38
N LEU A 71 -3.35 25.00 -24.70
CA LEU A 71 -3.61 25.26 -23.29
C LEU A 71 -2.99 24.11 -22.50
N PRO A 72 -2.35 24.38 -21.34
CA PRO A 72 -1.94 23.30 -20.45
C PRO A 72 -3.12 22.40 -20.17
N TYR A 73 -2.89 21.08 -20.16
CA TYR A 73 -3.96 20.08 -20.09
C TYR A 73 -4.86 20.29 -18.86
N LEU A 74 -4.29 20.77 -17.75
CA LEU A 74 -5.00 21.10 -16.52
C LEU A 74 -5.64 22.49 -16.49
N ARG A 75 -5.41 23.41 -17.44
CA ARG A 75 -5.89 24.80 -17.31
C ARG A 75 -7.09 25.11 -18.21
N GLY A 76 -7.94 26.02 -17.75
CA GLY A 76 -9.12 26.50 -18.47
C GLY A 76 -10.38 25.67 -18.22
N ASP A 77 -11.50 26.16 -18.74
CA ASP A 77 -12.85 25.59 -18.62
C ASP A 77 -13.37 25.19 -20.02
N GLU A 78 -13.87 23.96 -20.13
CA GLU A 78 -14.32 23.32 -21.37
C GLU A 78 -15.49 24.11 -21.99
N LYS A 79 -16.35 24.72 -21.16
CA LYS A 79 -17.48 25.53 -21.62
C LYS A 79 -17.02 26.75 -22.37
N THR A 80 -16.11 27.48 -21.76
CA THR A 80 -15.49 28.66 -22.34
C THR A 80 -14.73 28.29 -23.60
N ALA A 81 -14.08 27.12 -23.62
CA ALA A 81 -13.38 26.63 -24.80
C ALA A 81 -14.35 26.34 -25.97
N LEU A 82 -15.41 25.58 -25.73
CA LEU A 82 -16.42 25.26 -26.75
C LEU A 82 -17.11 26.52 -27.27
N ASP A 83 -17.49 27.44 -26.38
CA ASP A 83 -18.13 28.70 -26.77
C ASP A 83 -17.20 29.57 -27.61
N SER A 84 -15.91 29.64 -27.26
CA SER A 84 -14.92 30.36 -28.05
C SER A 84 -14.74 29.77 -29.46
N VAL A 85 -14.78 28.43 -29.60
CA VAL A 85 -14.72 27.77 -30.91
C VAL A 85 -16.02 28.02 -31.70
N TYR A 86 -17.18 27.90 -31.07
CA TYR A 86 -18.48 28.13 -31.70
C TYR A 86 -18.66 29.57 -32.20
N ARG A 87 -18.14 30.57 -31.46
CA ARG A 87 -18.16 31.99 -31.87
C ARG A 87 -17.43 32.29 -33.18
N LEU A 88 -16.57 31.39 -33.68
CA LEU A 88 -15.93 31.54 -34.99
C LEU A 88 -16.95 31.59 -36.14
N PHE A 89 -18.07 30.87 -36.03
CA PHE A 89 -19.14 30.92 -37.04
C PHE A 89 -19.80 32.30 -37.12
N ALA A 90 -20.02 32.96 -35.98
CA ALA A 90 -20.59 34.30 -35.95
C ALA A 90 -19.61 35.32 -36.56
N CYS A 91 -18.34 35.23 -36.15
CA CYS A 91 -17.27 36.08 -36.66
C CYS A 91 -17.09 35.97 -38.18
N ALA A 92 -17.05 34.75 -38.73
CA ALA A 92 -16.95 34.56 -40.17
C ALA A 92 -18.17 35.11 -40.93
N ARG A 93 -19.39 35.00 -40.38
CA ARG A 93 -20.59 35.59 -41.01
C ARG A 93 -20.51 37.11 -41.07
N GLU A 94 -20.06 37.76 -40.01
CA GLU A 94 -19.93 39.23 -39.96
C GLU A 94 -18.90 39.72 -40.97
N ILE A 95 -17.70 39.11 -40.98
CA ILE A 95 -16.62 39.48 -41.91
C ILE A 95 -17.04 39.24 -43.37
N CYS A 96 -17.65 38.09 -43.70
CA CYS A 96 -18.14 37.84 -45.06
C CYS A 96 -19.25 38.83 -45.48
N LYS A 97 -20.09 39.27 -44.54
CA LYS A 97 -21.16 40.24 -44.82
C LYS A 97 -20.58 41.64 -45.09
N GLU A 98 -19.56 42.05 -44.35
CA GLU A 98 -18.91 43.35 -44.50
C GLU A 98 -17.99 43.41 -45.73
N ALA A 99 -17.26 42.34 -46.00
CA ALA A 99 -16.36 42.26 -47.16
C ALA A 99 -17.12 42.14 -48.49
N GLY A 100 -18.37 41.66 -48.45
CA GLY A 100 -19.22 41.52 -49.63
C GLY A 100 -18.79 40.39 -50.57
N PRO A 101 -19.45 40.24 -51.74
CA PRO A 101 -19.23 39.13 -52.66
C PRO A 101 -17.84 39.12 -53.32
N GLU A 102 -17.09 40.23 -53.24
CA GLU A 102 -15.75 40.33 -53.82
C GLU A 102 -14.72 39.47 -53.06
N ALA A 103 -14.92 39.22 -51.76
CA ALA A 103 -14.05 38.39 -50.91
C ALA A 103 -14.35 36.88 -51.01
N HIS A 104 -14.58 36.39 -52.23
CA HIS A 104 -14.97 35.00 -52.50
C HIS A 104 -13.90 33.98 -52.10
N ARG A 105 -12.60 34.28 -52.28
CA ARG A 105 -11.51 33.35 -51.93
C ARG A 105 -11.38 33.20 -50.42
N PHE A 106 -11.55 34.30 -49.68
CA PHE A 106 -11.66 34.24 -48.22
C PHE A 106 -12.88 33.42 -47.79
N ALA A 107 -14.04 33.66 -48.41
CA ALA A 107 -15.27 32.95 -48.09
C ALA A 107 -15.13 31.44 -48.28
N ASP A 108 -14.53 30.99 -49.38
CA ASP A 108 -14.31 29.56 -49.66
C ASP A 108 -13.39 28.91 -48.62
N LEU A 109 -12.28 29.60 -48.28
CA LEU A 109 -11.32 29.10 -47.29
C LEU A 109 -11.94 29.04 -45.88
N VAL A 110 -12.66 30.09 -45.45
CA VAL A 110 -13.26 30.14 -44.11
C VAL A 110 -14.41 29.15 -43.95
N TRP A 111 -15.24 28.96 -44.98
CA TRP A 111 -16.31 27.97 -44.91
C TRP A 111 -15.79 26.54 -45.01
N THR A 112 -14.70 26.31 -45.75
CA THR A 112 -14.03 25.00 -45.76
C THR A 112 -13.49 24.65 -44.37
N PHE A 113 -12.73 25.56 -43.75
CA PHE A 113 -12.24 25.39 -42.38
C PHE A 113 -13.37 25.15 -41.38
N LEU A 114 -14.40 26.01 -41.40
CA LEU A 114 -15.48 25.93 -40.43
C LEU A 114 -16.35 24.68 -40.60
N ASN A 115 -16.65 24.26 -41.83
CA ASN A 115 -17.56 23.13 -42.06
C ASN A 115 -16.87 21.78 -41.98
N THR A 116 -15.59 21.69 -42.36
CA THR A 116 -14.85 20.43 -42.37
C THR A 116 -14.22 20.12 -41.03
N ASP A 117 -13.69 21.13 -40.33
CA ASP A 117 -12.89 20.90 -39.12
C ASP A 117 -13.57 21.40 -37.85
N VAL A 118 -14.22 22.58 -37.87
CA VAL A 118 -14.84 23.16 -36.66
C VAL A 118 -16.26 22.64 -36.40
N ARG A 119 -17.07 22.42 -37.45
CA ARG A 119 -18.45 21.97 -37.34
C ARG A 119 -18.58 20.57 -36.72
N PRO A 120 -17.77 19.55 -37.10
CA PRO A 120 -17.86 18.24 -36.47
C PRO A 120 -17.57 18.28 -34.96
N PHE A 121 -16.55 19.02 -34.56
CA PHE A 121 -16.20 19.23 -33.15
C PHE A 121 -17.35 19.90 -32.38
N THR A 122 -17.82 21.05 -32.85
CA THR A 122 -18.91 21.78 -32.19
C THR A 122 -20.22 20.98 -32.17
N ALA A 123 -20.54 20.22 -33.22
CA ALA A 123 -21.74 19.38 -33.28
C ALA A 123 -21.68 18.20 -32.30
N LYS A 124 -20.53 17.55 -32.14
CA LYS A 124 -20.33 16.46 -31.16
C LYS A 124 -20.58 16.96 -29.75
N TRP A 125 -19.95 18.08 -29.39
CA TRP A 125 -19.91 18.55 -28.00
C TRP A 125 -21.08 19.44 -27.60
N HIS A 126 -21.81 20.05 -28.53
CA HIS A 126 -22.95 20.92 -28.22
C HIS A 126 -24.07 20.23 -27.42
N LYS A 127 -24.41 18.97 -27.75
CA LYS A 127 -25.50 18.23 -27.10
C LYS A 127 -25.16 17.75 -25.68
N PRO A 128 -23.96 17.19 -25.41
CA PRO A 128 -23.49 16.95 -24.05
C PRO A 128 -23.47 18.24 -23.20
N PHE A 129 -22.91 19.33 -23.75
CA PHE A 129 -22.80 20.61 -23.03
C PHE A 129 -24.14 21.23 -22.65
N SER A 130 -25.09 21.27 -23.58
CA SER A 130 -26.43 21.85 -23.37
C SER A 130 -27.28 21.10 -22.34
N LYS A 131 -26.94 19.86 -22.01
CA LYS A 131 -27.61 19.06 -20.98
C LYS A 131 -27.00 19.24 -19.58
N GLY A 132 -25.94 20.04 -19.43
CA GLY A 132 -25.23 20.21 -18.16
C GLY A 132 -24.58 18.92 -17.65
N LYS A 133 -24.33 17.97 -18.56
CA LYS A 133 -23.78 16.65 -18.29
C LYS A 133 -22.69 16.37 -19.31
N LEU A 134 -21.55 17.03 -19.15
CA LEU A 134 -20.32 16.36 -19.54
C LEU A 134 -20.00 15.45 -18.34
N SER A 135 -19.94 14.13 -18.57
CA SER A 135 -19.25 13.29 -17.60
C SER A 135 -17.77 13.68 -17.60
N GLU A 136 -17.02 13.24 -16.60
CA GLU A 136 -15.58 13.51 -16.57
C GLU A 136 -14.84 12.84 -17.76
N ASP A 137 -15.34 11.71 -18.29
CA ASP A 137 -14.90 11.10 -19.56
C ASP A 137 -15.09 12.06 -20.73
N ASP A 138 -16.24 12.73 -20.77
CA ASP A 138 -16.55 13.68 -21.82
C ASP A 138 -15.59 14.88 -21.76
N ASN A 139 -15.09 15.26 -20.58
CA ASN A 139 -14.07 16.32 -20.43
C ASN A 139 -12.72 15.87 -20.97
N HIS A 140 -12.29 14.64 -20.67
CA HIS A 140 -11.06 14.07 -21.19
C HIS A 140 -11.10 14.00 -22.73
N ASP A 141 -12.13 13.37 -23.28
CA ASP A 141 -12.35 13.24 -24.73
C ASP A 141 -12.48 14.59 -25.43
N PHE A 142 -13.10 15.57 -24.77
CA PHE A 142 -13.24 16.94 -25.30
C PHE A 142 -11.86 17.60 -25.47
N ARG A 143 -11.00 17.53 -24.45
CA ARG A 143 -9.65 18.12 -24.52
C ARG A 143 -8.79 17.44 -25.57
N LEU A 144 -8.93 16.12 -25.68
CA LEU A 144 -8.33 15.28 -26.71
C LEU A 144 -8.64 15.77 -28.13
N GLU A 145 -9.92 15.96 -28.43
CA GLU A 145 -10.35 16.45 -29.73
C GLU A 145 -10.02 17.94 -29.93
N LEU A 146 -10.03 18.73 -28.86
CA LEU A 146 -9.66 20.14 -28.93
C LEU A 146 -8.19 20.32 -29.33
N GLU A 147 -7.26 19.53 -28.79
CA GLU A 147 -5.84 19.56 -29.19
C GLU A 147 -5.67 19.20 -30.67
N ARG A 148 -6.39 18.17 -31.15
CA ARG A 148 -6.42 17.80 -32.56
C ARG A 148 -6.99 18.92 -33.44
N LEU A 149 -8.06 19.58 -33.00
CA LEU A 149 -8.63 20.74 -33.69
C LEU A 149 -7.64 21.90 -33.70
N GLN A 150 -6.96 22.20 -32.59
CA GLN A 150 -5.97 23.27 -32.48
C GLN A 150 -4.81 23.12 -33.46
N ARG A 151 -4.34 21.89 -33.69
CA ARG A 151 -3.33 21.61 -34.75
C ARG A 151 -3.82 22.08 -36.12
N LYS A 152 -5.06 21.76 -36.46
CA LYS A 152 -5.69 22.19 -37.72
C LYS A 152 -5.92 23.70 -37.75
N VAL A 153 -6.39 24.29 -36.65
CA VAL A 153 -6.60 25.75 -36.54
C VAL A 153 -5.31 26.52 -36.81
N ARG A 154 -4.17 26.07 -36.26
CA ARG A 154 -2.86 26.68 -36.53
C ARG A 154 -2.44 26.58 -38.00
N TYR A 155 -2.79 25.47 -38.66
CA TYR A 155 -2.57 25.32 -40.09
C TYR A 155 -3.39 26.34 -40.91
N TYR A 156 -4.69 26.47 -40.64
CA TYR A 156 -5.52 27.47 -41.32
C TYR A 156 -5.15 28.91 -40.94
N GLU A 157 -4.67 29.17 -39.72
CA GLU A 157 -4.12 30.47 -39.31
C GLU A 157 -3.02 30.94 -40.30
N GLN A 158 -2.13 30.04 -40.71
CA GLN A 158 -1.08 30.34 -41.69
C GLN A 158 -1.65 30.59 -43.09
N LEU A 159 -2.68 29.84 -43.51
CA LEU A 159 -3.35 30.06 -44.78
C LEU A 159 -4.07 31.41 -44.85
N PHE A 160 -4.75 31.82 -43.77
CA PHE A 160 -5.36 33.14 -43.70
C PHE A 160 -4.31 34.25 -43.68
N LEU A 161 -3.17 34.05 -43.03
CA LEU A 161 -2.06 34.99 -43.07
C LEU A 161 -1.48 35.12 -44.49
N ALA A 162 -1.31 34.01 -45.21
CA ALA A 162 -0.85 34.00 -46.59
C ALA A 162 -1.82 34.76 -47.52
N LEU A 163 -3.12 34.54 -47.33
CA LEU A 163 -4.18 35.24 -48.06
C LEU A 163 -4.18 36.74 -47.73
N ALA A 164 -3.99 37.12 -46.46
CA ALA A 164 -3.93 38.50 -46.01
C ALA A 164 -2.72 39.27 -46.56
N LEU A 165 -1.55 38.61 -46.62
CA LEU A 165 -0.32 39.21 -47.13
C LEU A 165 -0.21 39.19 -48.65
N GLY A 166 -1.07 38.43 -49.33
CA GLY A 166 -1.00 38.21 -50.78
C GLY A 166 0.32 37.59 -51.23
N LYS A 167 0.92 36.74 -50.38
CA LYS A 167 2.19 36.07 -50.62
C LYS A 167 2.07 34.59 -50.30
N GLN A 168 2.73 33.77 -51.10
CA GLN A 168 2.93 32.38 -50.75
C GLN A 168 3.87 32.31 -49.54
N ILE A 169 3.40 31.72 -48.45
CA ILE A 169 4.19 31.47 -47.25
C ILE A 169 4.63 30.01 -47.31
N GLN A 170 5.91 29.72 -47.05
CA GLN A 170 6.33 28.35 -46.77
C GLN A 170 5.61 27.91 -45.50
N LEU A 171 4.66 26.98 -45.65
CA LEU A 171 3.98 26.38 -44.52
C LEU A 171 5.05 25.70 -43.65
N PRO A 172 5.16 26.03 -42.36
CA PRO A 172 6.05 25.30 -41.48
C PRO A 172 5.66 23.82 -41.55
N ALA A 173 6.66 22.94 -41.67
CA ALA A 173 6.43 21.50 -41.52
C ALA A 173 5.59 21.28 -40.26
N THR A 174 4.64 20.35 -40.28
CA THR A 174 3.81 19.98 -39.13
C THR A 174 4.60 19.37 -37.97
N ASN A 175 5.93 19.55 -37.94
CA ASN A 175 6.78 19.15 -36.85
C ASN A 175 6.52 20.08 -35.66
N ASP A 176 5.93 19.47 -34.62
CA ASP A 176 5.57 20.01 -33.31
C ASP A 176 6.79 20.49 -32.47
N ALA A 177 7.70 21.27 -33.05
CA ALA A 177 8.66 22.04 -32.28
C ALA A 177 8.00 23.37 -31.89
N SER A 178 7.31 23.40 -30.74
CA SER A 178 7.09 24.68 -30.05
C SER A 178 8.44 25.38 -29.88
N PRO A 179 8.51 26.73 -29.95
CA PRO A 179 9.76 27.43 -29.69
C PRO A 179 10.22 27.04 -28.29
N ASP A 180 11.34 26.33 -28.22
CA ASP A 180 12.02 26.00 -26.97
C ASP A 180 12.25 27.33 -26.24
N HIS A 181 11.44 27.59 -25.22
CA HIS A 181 11.73 28.64 -24.28
C HIS A 181 13.08 28.33 -23.65
N GLU A 182 13.91 29.36 -23.50
CA GLU A 182 15.30 29.35 -23.00
C GLU A 182 15.49 28.79 -21.57
N ASP A 183 14.56 27.99 -21.04
CA ASP A 183 14.66 27.30 -19.75
C ASP A 183 15.53 26.02 -19.82
N ASP A 184 16.05 25.66 -21.00
CA ASP A 184 16.87 24.47 -21.27
C ASP A 184 18.25 24.48 -20.58
N LYS A 185 18.56 25.49 -19.76
CA LYS A 185 19.85 25.62 -19.06
C LYS A 185 19.94 24.88 -17.71
N GLN A 186 18.91 24.15 -17.28
CA GLN A 186 18.87 23.65 -15.89
C GLN A 186 18.50 22.18 -15.66
N ASP A 187 18.38 21.35 -16.70
CA ASP A 187 18.18 19.90 -16.54
C ASP A 187 19.48 19.09 -16.73
N SER A 188 20.61 19.56 -16.15
CA SER A 188 21.81 18.71 -16.06
C SER A 188 21.50 17.43 -15.29
N ALA A 189 22.09 16.31 -15.70
CA ALA A 189 21.95 15.04 -15.00
C ALA A 189 22.42 15.20 -13.55
N TRP A 190 21.62 14.75 -12.60
CA TRP A 190 21.96 14.84 -11.18
C TRP A 190 22.70 13.59 -10.77
N GLU A 191 23.99 13.72 -10.47
CA GLU A 191 24.80 12.66 -9.87
C GLU A 191 24.34 12.33 -8.44
N PHE A 192 24.08 11.05 -8.20
CA PHE A 192 23.76 10.55 -6.88
C PHE A 192 25.03 10.47 -6.03
N SER A 193 25.06 11.23 -4.94
CA SER A 193 26.25 11.44 -4.12
C SER A 193 26.21 10.72 -2.78
N GLU A 194 25.03 10.65 -2.13
CA GLU A 194 24.91 10.16 -0.76
C GLU A 194 23.48 9.74 -0.41
N ILE A 195 23.36 8.84 0.56
CA ILE A 195 22.10 8.50 1.24
C ILE A 195 22.01 9.32 2.53
N LEU A 196 20.85 9.93 2.79
CA LEU A 196 20.61 10.80 3.95
C LEU A 196 20.41 9.99 5.24
N PHE A 197 21.49 9.44 5.80
CA PHE A 197 21.47 8.83 7.12
C PHE A 197 21.64 9.87 8.23
N SER A 198 20.98 9.64 9.37
CA SER A 198 21.27 10.38 10.60
C SER A 198 22.75 10.25 11.00
N PRO A 199 23.36 11.29 11.60
CA PRO A 199 24.74 11.23 12.12
C PRO A 199 25.00 10.11 13.13
N SER A 200 23.94 9.48 13.64
CA SER A 200 24.03 8.34 14.56
C SER A 200 24.39 7.01 13.87
N VAL A 201 24.28 6.92 12.55
CA VAL A 201 24.72 5.75 11.78
C VAL A 201 26.21 5.87 11.50
N ASP A 202 26.95 4.77 11.73
CA ASP A 202 28.38 4.72 11.46
C ASP A 202 28.70 5.01 9.97
N SER A 203 29.66 5.90 9.73
CA SER A 203 30.04 6.36 8.39
C SER A 203 30.51 5.24 7.47
N ALA A 204 31.21 4.23 7.99
CA ALA A 204 31.67 3.10 7.18
C ALA A 204 30.49 2.19 6.79
N THR A 205 29.53 2.00 7.70
CA THR A 205 28.29 1.28 7.43
C THR A 205 27.44 2.01 6.38
N ALA A 206 27.24 3.31 6.53
CA ALA A 206 26.54 4.15 5.57
C ALA A 206 27.17 4.07 4.16
N ALA A 207 28.51 4.17 4.09
CA ALA A 207 29.24 4.03 2.84
C ALA A 207 29.09 2.62 2.23
N ALA A 208 29.11 1.57 3.04
CA ALA A 208 28.93 0.19 2.57
C ALA A 208 27.54 -0.05 1.98
N VAL A 209 26.48 0.46 2.63
CA VAL A 209 25.11 0.42 2.11
C VAL A 209 25.05 1.12 0.76
N HIS A 210 25.52 2.37 0.71
CA HIS A 210 25.52 3.18 -0.51
C HIS A 210 26.26 2.50 -1.67
N GLN A 211 27.46 1.96 -1.43
CA GLN A 211 28.25 1.31 -2.48
C GLN A 211 27.60 0.03 -3.02
N LYS A 212 27.01 -0.80 -2.15
CA LYS A 212 26.35 -2.04 -2.57
C LYS A 212 25.08 -1.77 -3.36
N GLU A 213 24.25 -0.84 -2.92
CA GLU A 213 23.07 -0.43 -3.69
C GLU A 213 23.44 0.15 -5.05
N LEU A 214 24.46 1.02 -5.11
CA LEU A 214 24.97 1.53 -6.39
C LEU A 214 25.47 0.42 -7.31
N SER A 215 26.13 -0.61 -6.76
CA SER A 215 26.60 -1.73 -7.57
C SER A 215 25.45 -2.53 -8.19
N ALA A 216 24.38 -2.76 -7.42
CA ALA A 216 23.16 -3.41 -7.91
C ALA A 216 22.48 -2.59 -9.02
N ILE A 217 22.40 -1.26 -8.85
CA ILE A 217 21.80 -0.36 -9.85
C ILE A 217 22.64 -0.32 -11.13
N ARG A 218 23.97 -0.28 -11.02
CA ARG A 218 24.86 -0.34 -12.20
C ARG A 218 24.67 -1.63 -12.98
N GLU A 219 24.63 -2.77 -12.29
CA GLU A 219 24.37 -4.07 -12.92
C GLU A 219 23.02 -4.09 -13.63
N ARG A 220 21.97 -3.60 -12.96
CA ARG A 220 20.62 -3.50 -13.52
C ARG A 220 20.55 -2.60 -14.77
N ARG A 221 21.17 -1.42 -14.71
CA ARG A 221 21.22 -0.48 -15.83
C ARG A 221 22.20 -0.91 -16.94
N GLY A 222 22.97 -1.98 -16.75
CA GLY A 222 24.00 -2.42 -17.70
C GLY A 222 25.17 -1.44 -17.82
N LEU A 223 25.46 -0.69 -16.75
CA LEU A 223 26.53 0.30 -16.70
C LEU A 223 27.86 -0.33 -16.30
N ASP A 224 28.97 0.29 -16.72
CA ASP A 224 30.30 -0.07 -16.27
C ASP A 224 30.45 0.10 -14.74
N LYS A 225 31.33 -0.69 -14.13
CA LYS A 225 31.53 -0.73 -12.66
C LYS A 225 31.84 0.64 -12.03
N HIS A 226 32.44 1.54 -12.80
CA HIS A 226 32.85 2.87 -12.36
C HIS A 226 32.00 3.99 -12.97
N ALA A 227 30.97 3.67 -13.76
CA ALA A 227 30.07 4.66 -14.29
C ALA A 227 29.33 5.38 -13.15
N GLU A 228 29.17 6.68 -13.30
CA GLU A 228 28.37 7.50 -12.40
C GLU A 228 26.89 7.17 -12.59
N VAL A 229 26.19 7.05 -11.46
CA VAL A 229 24.75 6.82 -11.47
C VAL A 229 24.07 8.17 -11.28
N THR A 230 23.37 8.60 -12.31
CA THR A 230 22.61 9.86 -12.30
C THR A 230 21.11 9.60 -12.36
N ASN A 231 20.31 10.56 -11.87
CA ASN A 231 18.85 10.58 -12.01
C ASN A 231 18.20 9.28 -11.51
N LEU A 232 18.34 8.98 -10.22
CA LEU A 232 17.71 7.81 -9.62
C LEU A 232 16.18 7.85 -9.75
N THR A 233 15.60 6.69 -10.04
CA THR A 233 14.16 6.50 -10.22
C THR A 233 13.61 5.54 -9.15
N GLY A 234 12.50 5.92 -8.51
CA GLY A 234 11.90 5.15 -7.44
C GLY A 234 10.41 4.89 -7.66
N LEU A 235 9.97 3.65 -7.40
CA LEU A 235 8.57 3.25 -7.37
C LEU A 235 8.15 2.93 -5.94
N ALA A 236 7.17 3.65 -5.40
CA ALA A 236 6.61 3.41 -4.08
C ALA A 236 5.24 2.71 -4.19
N LEU A 237 5.07 1.59 -3.48
CA LEU A 237 3.80 0.86 -3.39
C LEU A 237 3.29 0.90 -1.95
N SER A 238 2.17 1.60 -1.76
CA SER A 238 1.55 1.82 -0.45
C SER A 238 0.96 0.56 0.19
N GLY A 239 0.73 0.63 1.51
CA GLY A 239 0.01 -0.37 2.27
C GLY A 239 -1.51 -0.27 2.16
N GLY A 240 -2.22 -1.20 2.81
CA GLY A 240 -3.68 -1.31 2.71
C GLY A 240 -4.20 -2.73 2.47
N GLY A 241 -3.39 -3.74 2.75
CA GLY A 241 -3.76 -5.16 2.61
C GLY A 241 -4.01 -5.60 1.17
N LEU A 242 -4.94 -6.55 0.99
CA LEU A 242 -5.25 -7.16 -0.31
C LEU A 242 -5.72 -6.14 -1.35
N ARG A 243 -6.41 -5.08 -0.91
CA ARG A 243 -6.84 -3.96 -1.76
C ARG A 243 -5.65 -3.31 -2.47
N SER A 244 -4.72 -2.77 -1.69
CA SER A 244 -3.55 -2.06 -2.21
C SER A 244 -2.67 -3.02 -3.02
N ALA A 245 -2.52 -4.27 -2.58
CA ALA A 245 -1.81 -5.29 -3.35
C ALA A 245 -2.39 -5.48 -4.76
N THR A 246 -3.71 -5.60 -4.86
CA THR A 246 -4.40 -5.85 -6.14
C THR A 246 -4.37 -4.62 -7.05
N PHE A 247 -4.58 -3.43 -6.48
CA PHE A 247 -4.44 -2.16 -7.18
C PHE A 247 -2.99 -1.95 -7.69
N ALA A 248 -1.99 -2.18 -6.84
CA ALA A 248 -0.58 -2.06 -7.19
C ALA A 248 -0.16 -3.07 -8.28
N LEU A 249 -0.69 -4.31 -8.25
CA LEU A 249 -0.48 -5.27 -9.34
C LEU A 249 -0.99 -4.74 -10.68
N GLY A 250 -2.16 -4.10 -10.68
CA GLY A 250 -2.69 -3.38 -11.84
C GLY A 250 -1.76 -2.27 -12.31
N ALA A 251 -1.31 -1.41 -11.39
CA ALA A 251 -0.41 -0.31 -11.72
C ALA A 251 0.93 -0.79 -12.29
N LEU A 252 1.52 -1.84 -11.71
CA LEU A 252 2.72 -2.51 -12.24
C LEU A 252 2.48 -3.02 -13.66
N GLN A 253 1.32 -3.62 -13.93
CA GLN A 253 0.95 -4.07 -15.27
C GLN A 253 0.82 -2.90 -16.26
N GLY A 254 0.18 -1.79 -15.86
CA GLY A 254 0.09 -0.58 -16.69
C GLY A 254 1.46 0.02 -17.01
N LEU A 255 2.35 0.10 -16.02
CA LEU A 255 3.73 0.56 -16.21
C LEU A 255 4.54 -0.40 -17.11
N ALA A 256 4.35 -1.72 -17.00
CA ALA A 256 5.00 -2.70 -17.86
C ALA A 256 4.51 -2.61 -19.32
N ASN A 257 3.20 -2.41 -19.51
CA ASN A 257 2.58 -2.26 -20.82
C ASN A 257 3.09 -1.04 -21.59
N ASN A 258 3.52 0.00 -20.86
CA ASN A 258 4.08 1.24 -21.40
C ASN A 258 5.62 1.29 -21.30
N ALA A 259 6.28 0.14 -21.09
CA ALA A 259 7.74 0.02 -20.98
C ALA A 259 8.41 0.88 -19.89
N MET A 260 7.65 1.37 -18.91
CA MET A 260 8.18 2.19 -17.82
C MET A 260 8.70 1.36 -16.65
N LEU A 261 8.11 0.19 -16.37
CA LEU A 261 8.44 -0.60 -15.17
C LEU A 261 9.91 -1.04 -15.12
N ALA A 262 10.53 -1.32 -16.27
CA ALA A 262 11.94 -1.71 -16.35
C ALA A 262 12.90 -0.58 -15.95
N ASN A 263 12.48 0.68 -16.08
CA ASN A 263 13.31 1.86 -15.88
C ASN A 263 13.41 2.35 -14.42
N PHE A 264 12.74 1.66 -13.47
CA PHE A 264 12.88 1.95 -12.04
C PHE A 264 14.13 1.32 -11.44
N ASP A 265 14.92 2.09 -10.69
CA ASP A 265 16.07 1.59 -9.93
C ASP A 265 15.64 0.96 -8.62
N TYR A 266 14.72 1.61 -7.91
CA TYR A 266 14.23 1.19 -6.60
C TYR A 266 12.73 0.88 -6.65
N MET A 267 12.33 -0.15 -5.91
CA MET A 267 10.93 -0.42 -5.58
C MET A 267 10.81 -0.48 -4.07
N SER A 268 10.13 0.49 -3.47
CA SER A 268 9.91 0.60 -2.03
C SER A 268 8.47 0.28 -1.69
N THR A 269 8.26 -0.59 -0.70
CA THR A 269 6.97 -1.21 -0.46
C THR A 269 6.59 -1.22 1.02
N VAL A 270 5.29 -1.12 1.30
CA VAL A 270 4.71 -1.25 2.65
C VAL A 270 3.51 -2.18 2.59
N SER A 271 3.38 -3.10 3.56
CA SER A 271 2.18 -3.91 3.79
C SER A 271 1.64 -4.57 2.50
N GLY A 272 0.43 -4.21 2.06
CA GLY A 272 -0.17 -4.68 0.81
C GLY A 272 0.68 -4.47 -0.45
N GLY A 273 1.36 -3.32 -0.58
CA GLY A 273 2.32 -3.08 -1.66
C GLY A 273 3.50 -4.04 -1.62
N GLY A 274 3.85 -4.54 -0.42
CA GLY A 274 4.83 -5.61 -0.23
C GLY A 274 4.40 -6.95 -0.84
N TYR A 275 3.09 -7.25 -0.92
CA TYR A 275 2.60 -8.48 -1.56
C TYR A 275 2.80 -8.43 -3.07
N ALA A 276 2.47 -7.29 -3.69
CA ALA A 276 2.68 -7.07 -5.12
C ALA A 276 4.19 -7.04 -5.47
N GLY A 277 4.98 -6.30 -4.69
CA GLY A 277 6.42 -6.19 -4.90
C GLY A 277 7.16 -7.52 -4.70
N SER A 278 6.81 -8.28 -3.67
CA SER A 278 7.43 -9.60 -3.43
C SER A 278 7.03 -10.63 -4.47
N PHE A 279 5.80 -10.59 -4.99
CA PHE A 279 5.44 -11.39 -6.15
C PHE A 279 6.35 -11.09 -7.34
N LEU A 280 6.56 -9.82 -7.67
CA LEU A 280 7.43 -9.42 -8.77
C LEU A 280 8.88 -9.88 -8.55
N SER A 281 9.47 -9.56 -7.39
CA SER A 281 10.85 -9.91 -7.04
C SER A 281 11.07 -11.44 -6.97
N CYS A 282 10.13 -12.19 -6.41
CA CYS A 282 10.16 -13.65 -6.35
C CYS A 282 10.02 -14.28 -7.75
N PHE A 283 9.07 -13.79 -8.55
CA PHE A 283 8.82 -14.36 -9.86
C PHE A 283 9.99 -14.16 -10.83
N LEU A 284 10.64 -12.99 -10.79
CA LEU A 284 11.81 -12.68 -11.62
C LEU A 284 13.07 -13.47 -11.26
N ASN A 285 13.12 -14.10 -10.08
CA ASN A 285 14.15 -15.07 -9.71
C ASN A 285 14.01 -16.41 -10.45
N SER A 286 12.88 -16.65 -11.13
CA SER A 286 12.67 -17.88 -11.89
C SER A 286 13.66 -17.99 -13.05
N THR A 287 14.14 -19.21 -13.30
CA THR A 287 14.88 -19.55 -14.51
C THR A 287 13.90 -19.88 -15.64
N ALA A 288 14.06 -19.24 -16.80
CA ALA A 288 13.27 -19.60 -17.98
C ALA A 288 13.47 -21.09 -18.32
N PRO A 289 12.40 -21.83 -18.68
CA PRO A 289 12.53 -23.24 -19.01
C PRO A 289 13.46 -23.41 -20.20
N SER A 290 14.48 -24.26 -20.04
CA SER A 290 15.24 -24.75 -21.18
C SER A 290 14.33 -25.69 -21.97
N VAL A 291 14.08 -25.39 -23.25
CA VAL A 291 13.45 -26.26 -24.27
C VAL A 291 11.93 -26.07 -24.49
N SER A 292 11.61 -25.46 -25.64
CA SER A 292 10.49 -25.67 -26.61
C SER A 292 9.17 -26.36 -26.25
N SER A 293 8.70 -26.38 -25.00
CA SER A 293 7.40 -26.97 -24.63
C SER A 293 6.35 -26.00 -24.10
N VAL A 294 6.59 -24.68 -24.16
CA VAL A 294 5.53 -23.68 -23.97
C VAL A 294 4.91 -23.39 -25.32
N SER A 295 3.58 -23.48 -25.40
CA SER A 295 2.79 -23.25 -26.62
C SER A 295 2.87 -21.82 -27.18
N ASP A 296 3.62 -20.93 -26.53
CA ASP A 296 3.88 -19.56 -26.98
C ASP A 296 5.40 -19.27 -26.88
N PRO A 297 6.16 -19.39 -27.99
CA PRO A 297 7.62 -19.22 -28.02
C PRO A 297 8.13 -17.80 -27.70
N THR A 298 7.23 -16.86 -27.37
CA THR A 298 7.50 -15.42 -27.33
C THR A 298 7.61 -14.83 -25.92
N SER A 299 7.19 -15.53 -24.86
CA SER A 299 7.15 -14.96 -23.51
C SER A 299 8.40 -15.28 -22.68
N SER A 300 9.34 -14.33 -22.62
CA SER A 300 10.48 -14.40 -21.69
C SER A 300 10.08 -13.89 -20.29
N ILE A 301 10.90 -14.12 -19.26
CA ILE A 301 10.65 -13.56 -17.91
C ILE A 301 11.30 -12.17 -17.84
N GLY A 302 10.52 -11.14 -17.51
CA GLY A 302 10.99 -9.77 -17.52
C GLY A 302 9.91 -8.74 -17.16
N LEU A 303 10.26 -7.45 -17.27
CA LEU A 303 9.42 -6.32 -16.87
C LEU A 303 8.70 -5.63 -18.03
N GLU A 304 8.87 -6.14 -19.25
CA GLU A 304 8.27 -5.58 -20.46
C GLU A 304 6.90 -6.22 -20.75
N LYS A 305 6.08 -5.53 -21.55
CA LYS A 305 4.71 -5.90 -21.93
C LYS A 305 4.50 -7.38 -22.31
N ASN A 306 5.40 -7.94 -23.12
CA ASN A 306 5.26 -9.30 -23.66
C ASN A 306 5.93 -10.37 -22.79
N ASN A 307 6.47 -9.99 -21.63
CA ASN A 307 7.18 -10.89 -20.73
C ASN A 307 6.31 -11.31 -19.55
N LEU A 308 6.53 -12.54 -19.06
CA LEU A 308 5.92 -12.98 -17.81
C LEU A 308 6.52 -12.16 -16.64
N PRO A 309 5.71 -11.73 -15.67
CA PRO A 309 4.36 -12.26 -15.37
C PRO A 309 3.18 -11.55 -16.05
N PHE A 310 3.38 -10.43 -16.75
CA PHE A 310 2.28 -9.58 -17.25
C PHE A 310 1.86 -9.85 -18.69
N ALA A 311 2.58 -10.71 -19.43
CA ALA A 311 2.29 -11.09 -20.80
C ALA A 311 0.81 -11.51 -21.00
N ARG A 312 0.15 -10.92 -22.00
CA ARG A 312 -1.21 -11.29 -22.42
C ARG A 312 -1.17 -11.89 -23.81
N SER A 313 -1.78 -13.06 -23.98
CA SER A 313 -2.15 -13.55 -25.30
C SER A 313 -3.48 -12.92 -25.71
N ALA A 314 -3.76 -12.81 -27.01
CA ALA A 314 -4.98 -12.20 -27.55
C ALA A 314 -6.29 -12.79 -26.98
N THR A 315 -6.23 -13.99 -26.40
CA THR A 315 -7.40 -14.71 -25.86
C THR A 315 -7.23 -15.17 -24.41
N GLN A 316 -6.05 -15.03 -23.78
CA GLN A 316 -5.81 -15.63 -22.47
C GLN A 316 -4.91 -14.79 -21.56
N GLU A 317 -5.35 -14.63 -20.30
CA GLU A 317 -4.61 -14.05 -19.19
C GLU A 317 -3.40 -14.91 -18.81
N SER A 318 -2.31 -14.26 -18.39
CA SER A 318 -1.08 -14.93 -17.95
C SER A 318 -1.37 -15.94 -16.82
N ALA A 319 -0.66 -17.06 -16.82
CA ALA A 319 -0.81 -18.08 -15.77
C ALA A 319 -0.53 -17.53 -14.35
N PRO A 320 0.49 -16.67 -14.13
CA PRO A 320 0.72 -16.05 -12.82
C PRO A 320 -0.45 -15.18 -12.35
N MET A 321 -1.03 -14.37 -13.25
CA MET A 321 -2.16 -13.50 -12.90
C MET A 321 -3.42 -14.31 -12.57
N ARG A 322 -3.71 -15.36 -13.36
CA ARG A 322 -4.78 -16.33 -13.05
C ARG A 322 -4.62 -16.99 -11.67
N HIS A 323 -3.37 -17.31 -11.28
CA HIS A 323 -3.10 -17.87 -9.96
C HIS A 323 -3.39 -16.86 -8.84
N LEU A 324 -2.91 -15.61 -8.98
CA LEU A 324 -3.17 -14.56 -7.99
C LEU A 324 -4.67 -14.31 -7.80
N ARG A 325 -5.40 -14.22 -8.91
CA ARG A 325 -6.86 -14.02 -8.92
C ARG A 325 -7.63 -15.15 -8.28
N SER A 326 -7.24 -16.41 -8.53
CA SER A 326 -7.90 -17.57 -7.92
C SER A 326 -7.50 -17.77 -6.45
N SER A 327 -6.32 -17.27 -6.05
CA SER A 327 -5.78 -17.41 -4.70
C SER A 327 -6.20 -16.28 -3.74
N SER A 328 -6.67 -15.14 -4.25
CA SER A 328 -7.15 -14.00 -3.45
C SER A 328 -8.28 -14.41 -2.49
N LYS A 329 -9.18 -15.29 -2.93
CA LYS A 329 -10.23 -15.89 -2.10
C LYS A 329 -9.66 -16.90 -1.09
N ALA A 330 -8.63 -17.65 -1.49
CA ALA A 330 -8.02 -18.72 -0.70
C ALA A 330 -7.25 -18.22 0.54
N LEU A 331 -6.95 -16.92 0.65
CA LEU A 331 -6.36 -16.31 1.85
C LEU A 331 -7.20 -16.54 3.11
N LEU A 332 -8.52 -16.75 3.01
CA LEU A 332 -9.37 -17.19 4.13
C LEU A 332 -10.28 -18.39 3.81
N THR A 333 -10.49 -18.75 2.54
CA THR A 333 -11.40 -19.84 2.18
C THR A 333 -10.69 -21.19 2.05
N GLY A 334 -11.00 -22.10 2.97
CA GLY A 334 -10.73 -23.54 2.84
C GLY A 334 -11.89 -24.36 3.37
N GLY A 335 -11.80 -25.69 3.27
CA GLY A 335 -12.78 -26.60 3.91
C GLY A 335 -12.88 -26.36 5.42
N PHE A 336 -13.95 -26.88 6.05
CA PHE A 336 -14.26 -26.70 7.47
C PHE A 336 -13.02 -26.81 8.39
N TRP A 337 -12.20 -27.84 8.19
CA TRP A 337 -10.98 -28.08 8.98
C TRP A 337 -9.90 -26.99 8.82
N LYS A 338 -9.73 -26.41 7.61
CA LYS A 338 -8.79 -25.29 7.39
C LYS A 338 -9.29 -23.98 8.00
N ARG A 339 -10.62 -23.82 8.14
CA ARG A 339 -11.20 -22.66 8.84
C ARG A 339 -11.05 -22.77 10.36
N LEU A 340 -11.02 -23.99 10.91
CA LEU A 340 -10.75 -24.22 12.34
C LEU A 340 -9.30 -23.93 12.74
N GLU A 341 -8.36 -23.85 11.80
CA GLU A 341 -6.94 -23.62 12.10
C GLU A 341 -6.70 -22.27 12.80
N ILE A 342 -7.36 -21.18 12.36
CA ILE A 342 -7.23 -19.84 12.96
C ILE A 342 -7.67 -19.83 14.44
N PRO A 343 -8.90 -20.26 14.80
CA PRO A 343 -9.31 -20.26 16.20
C PRO A 343 -8.49 -21.23 17.06
N VAL A 344 -8.03 -22.36 16.51
CA VAL A 344 -7.12 -23.29 17.22
C VAL A 344 -5.79 -22.62 17.54
N LEU A 345 -5.16 -21.96 16.55
CA LEU A 345 -3.88 -21.25 16.74
C LEU A 345 -4.03 -20.04 17.67
N ALA A 346 -5.12 -19.29 17.55
CA ALA A 346 -5.42 -18.19 18.46
C ALA A 346 -5.57 -18.70 19.90
N PHE A 347 -6.32 -19.78 20.10
CA PHE A 347 -6.49 -20.41 21.41
C PHE A 347 -5.17 -20.98 21.97
N ALA A 348 -4.34 -21.60 21.13
CA ALA A 348 -2.99 -22.03 21.50
C ALA A 348 -2.14 -20.86 22.03
N GLY A 349 -2.18 -19.76 21.29
CA GLY A 349 -1.48 -18.53 21.63
C GLY A 349 -1.95 -17.93 22.95
N TRP A 350 -3.27 -17.92 23.19
CA TRP A 350 -3.83 -17.49 24.48
C TRP A 350 -3.35 -18.35 25.63
N LEU A 351 -3.47 -19.68 25.51
CA LEU A 351 -3.00 -20.61 26.53
C LEU A 351 -1.53 -20.38 26.84
N ALA A 352 -0.70 -20.22 25.82
CA ALA A 352 0.70 -19.90 25.98
C ALA A 352 0.87 -18.57 26.76
N SER A 353 0.19 -17.48 26.37
CA SER A 353 0.21 -16.19 27.08
C SER A 353 -0.12 -16.36 28.56
N PHE A 354 -1.14 -17.16 28.88
CA PHE A 354 -1.51 -17.43 30.26
C PHE A 354 -0.51 -18.29 31.02
N PHE A 355 0.12 -19.28 30.38
CA PHE A 355 1.20 -20.04 31.01
C PHE A 355 2.40 -19.16 31.39
N VAL A 356 2.61 -18.04 30.69
CA VAL A 356 3.65 -17.07 31.04
C VAL A 356 3.22 -16.12 32.17
N VAL A 357 1.94 -15.80 32.27
CA VAL A 357 1.40 -15.01 33.40
C VAL A 357 1.21 -15.89 34.66
N LEU A 358 1.17 -17.22 34.53
CA LEU A 358 0.92 -18.12 35.65
C LEU A 358 2.01 -18.06 36.74
N PRO A 359 3.33 -18.11 36.46
CA PRO A 359 4.36 -17.98 37.49
C PRO A 359 4.25 -16.71 38.37
N PRO A 360 4.14 -15.47 37.81
CA PRO A 360 3.98 -14.30 38.66
C PRO A 360 2.66 -14.30 39.45
N LEU A 361 1.59 -14.89 38.91
CA LEU A 361 0.35 -15.08 39.68
C LEU A 361 0.54 -16.06 40.85
N LEU A 362 1.21 -17.19 40.63
CA LEU A 362 1.51 -18.16 41.70
C LEU A 362 2.39 -17.54 42.79
N LEU A 363 3.38 -16.75 42.40
CA LEU A 363 4.24 -16.01 43.35
C LEU A 363 3.46 -14.94 44.11
N PHE A 364 2.53 -14.25 43.46
CA PHE A 364 1.65 -13.27 44.11
C PHE A 364 0.68 -13.95 45.08
N THR A 365 0.11 -15.09 44.72
CA THR A 365 -0.70 -15.93 45.62
C THR A 365 0.12 -16.37 46.82
N LEU A 366 1.35 -16.87 46.59
CA LEU A 366 2.29 -17.22 47.65
C LEU A 366 2.53 -16.04 48.59
N LEU A 367 2.76 -14.83 48.06
CA LEU A 367 2.96 -13.62 48.85
C LEU A 367 1.73 -13.28 49.70
N ILE A 368 0.52 -13.28 49.12
CA ILE A 368 -0.73 -13.04 49.86
C ILE A 368 -0.87 -14.05 50.99
N CYS A 369 -0.58 -15.32 50.73
CA CYS A 369 -0.69 -16.37 51.73
C CYS A 369 0.32 -16.19 52.87
N LEU A 370 1.57 -15.83 52.57
CA LEU A 370 2.59 -15.53 53.58
C LEU A 370 2.20 -14.32 54.44
N LEU A 371 1.57 -13.29 53.85
CA LEU A 371 1.14 -12.08 54.57
C LEU A 371 -0.12 -12.29 55.44
N ASN A 372 -0.94 -13.30 55.15
CA ASN A 372 -2.23 -13.53 55.82
C ASN A 372 -2.28 -14.88 56.57
N GLN A 373 -1.15 -15.39 57.03
CA GLN A 373 -1.02 -16.73 57.59
C GLN A 373 -2.00 -17.01 58.76
N GLU A 374 -2.24 -16.03 59.64
CA GLU A 374 -3.16 -16.15 60.78
C GLU A 374 -4.64 -16.12 60.36
N ALA A 375 -5.02 -15.23 59.45
CA ALA A 375 -6.40 -15.12 58.96
C ALA A 375 -6.80 -16.37 58.16
N ILE A 376 -5.85 -16.91 57.39
CA ILE A 376 -5.98 -18.18 56.68
C ILE A 376 -6.16 -19.28 57.71
N SER A 377 -5.25 -19.47 58.68
CA SER A 377 -5.36 -20.56 59.67
C SER A 377 -6.68 -20.56 60.44
N ASN A 378 -7.21 -19.39 60.80
CA ASN A 378 -8.47 -19.28 61.54
C ASN A 378 -9.71 -19.61 60.69
N ALA A 379 -9.62 -19.48 59.36
CA ALA A 379 -10.69 -19.88 58.45
C ALA A 379 -10.76 -21.41 58.24
N PHE A 380 -9.76 -22.18 58.69
CA PHE A 380 -9.63 -23.63 58.47
C PHE A 380 -9.96 -24.51 59.69
N GLU A 381 -10.38 -23.95 60.83
CA GLU A 381 -10.76 -24.73 62.04
C GLU A 381 -12.19 -25.34 61.99
N GLY A 382 -12.86 -25.35 60.83
CA GLY A 382 -14.21 -25.93 60.65
C GLY A 382 -14.27 -27.16 59.74
N ASP A 383 -15.07 -28.15 60.12
CA ASP A 383 -15.43 -29.30 59.25
C ASP A 383 -16.25 -28.79 58.06
N HIS A 384 -15.61 -28.63 56.90
CA HIS A 384 -16.28 -28.19 55.68
C HIS A 384 -16.81 -29.40 54.87
N PRO A 385 -18.14 -29.55 54.68
CA PRO A 385 -18.76 -30.68 54.00
C PRO A 385 -18.50 -30.75 52.48
N TYR A 386 -17.70 -29.84 51.92
CA TYR A 386 -17.45 -29.73 50.48
C TYR A 386 -16.26 -30.59 49.99
N MET A 387 -15.51 -31.25 50.88
CA MET A 387 -14.23 -31.94 50.59
C MET A 387 -14.32 -33.02 49.49
N GLY A 388 -15.42 -33.76 49.39
CA GLY A 388 -15.61 -34.83 48.40
C GLY A 388 -15.78 -34.36 46.95
N TRP A 389 -16.03 -33.07 46.72
CA TRP A 389 -16.26 -32.53 45.37
C TRP A 389 -14.96 -32.08 44.70
N TRP A 390 -13.92 -31.76 45.47
CA TRP A 390 -12.71 -31.14 44.96
C TRP A 390 -11.90 -32.06 44.05
N TRP A 391 -11.90 -33.37 44.28
CA TRP A 391 -11.10 -34.31 43.49
C TRP A 391 -11.67 -34.49 42.07
N GLU A 392 -13.01 -34.51 41.89
CA GLU A 392 -13.63 -34.57 40.56
C GLU A 392 -13.31 -33.31 39.74
N GLN A 393 -13.41 -32.13 40.38
CA GLN A 393 -13.04 -30.86 39.76
C GLN A 393 -11.54 -30.82 39.42
N SER A 394 -10.70 -31.36 40.29
CA SER A 394 -9.25 -31.40 40.11
C SER A 394 -8.84 -32.33 38.97
N LEU A 395 -9.51 -33.48 38.84
CA LEU A 395 -9.27 -34.41 37.75
C LEU A 395 -9.64 -33.79 36.39
N VAL A 396 -10.83 -33.18 36.29
CA VAL A 396 -11.26 -32.51 35.05
C VAL A 396 -10.33 -31.35 34.70
N ALA A 397 -9.98 -30.50 35.67
CA ALA A 397 -9.03 -29.40 35.45
C ALA A 397 -7.63 -29.89 35.03
N SER A 398 -7.14 -30.99 35.63
CA SER A 398 -5.84 -31.59 35.28
C SER A 398 -5.86 -32.15 33.85
N ILE A 399 -6.94 -32.82 33.46
CA ILE A 399 -7.13 -33.34 32.11
C ILE A 399 -7.15 -32.19 31.10
N LEU A 400 -7.95 -31.14 31.36
CA LEU A 400 -8.01 -29.95 30.51
C LEU A 400 -6.63 -29.25 30.40
N THR A 401 -5.85 -29.21 31.48
CA THR A 401 -4.53 -28.58 31.52
C THR A 401 -3.51 -29.39 30.71
N LEU A 402 -3.50 -30.72 30.87
CA LEU A 402 -2.64 -31.61 30.08
C LEU A 402 -2.93 -31.45 28.59
N PHE A 403 -4.19 -31.39 28.22
CA PHE A 403 -4.58 -31.18 26.83
C PHE A 403 -4.25 -29.79 26.30
N ALA A 404 -4.41 -28.73 27.11
CA ALA A 404 -3.95 -27.38 26.78
C ALA A 404 -2.43 -27.35 26.52
N LEU A 405 -1.64 -28.03 27.36
CA LEU A 405 -0.20 -28.18 27.19
C LEU A 405 0.15 -28.93 25.90
N CYS A 406 -0.57 -30.01 25.58
CA CYS A 406 -0.38 -30.74 24.32
C CYS A 406 -0.62 -29.82 23.11
N LEU A 407 -1.66 -28.99 23.13
CA LEU A 407 -2.00 -28.09 22.05
C LEU A 407 -0.92 -27.02 21.84
N VAL A 408 -0.40 -26.44 22.92
CA VAL A 408 0.76 -25.52 22.87
C VAL A 408 2.03 -26.23 22.42
N LEU A 409 2.28 -27.45 22.89
CA LEU A 409 3.46 -28.23 22.49
C LEU A 409 3.45 -28.53 20.99
N ILE A 410 2.28 -28.82 20.41
CA ILE A 410 2.16 -29.09 18.97
C ILE A 410 2.49 -27.84 18.15
N THR A 411 2.04 -26.65 18.54
CA THR A 411 2.38 -25.41 17.82
C THR A 411 3.86 -25.08 17.91
N VAL A 412 4.46 -25.29 19.08
CA VAL A 412 5.91 -25.17 19.30
C VAL A 412 6.70 -26.18 18.46
N LEU A 413 6.29 -27.46 18.45
CA LEU A 413 6.93 -28.49 17.64
C LEU A 413 6.86 -28.18 16.15
N GLN A 414 5.70 -27.72 15.65
CA GLN A 414 5.57 -27.27 14.26
C GLN A 414 6.57 -26.15 13.94
N HIS A 415 6.71 -25.15 14.81
CA HIS A 415 7.68 -24.08 14.62
C HIS A 415 9.13 -24.58 14.55
N TYR A 416 9.54 -25.46 15.48
CA TYR A 416 10.91 -25.99 15.47
C TYR A 416 11.18 -26.92 14.27
N ARG A 417 10.19 -27.71 13.83
CA ARG A 417 10.27 -28.49 12.59
C ARG A 417 10.52 -27.57 11.39
N ARG A 418 9.76 -26.48 11.28
CA ARG A 418 9.94 -25.47 10.23
C ARG A 418 11.31 -24.81 10.29
N LYS A 419 11.79 -24.47 11.50
CA LYS A 419 13.13 -23.91 11.70
C LYS A 419 14.25 -24.86 11.24
N ARG A 420 14.01 -26.18 11.28
CA ARG A 420 14.91 -27.21 10.73
C ARG A 420 14.71 -27.50 9.24
N GLY A 421 13.76 -26.84 8.59
CA GLY A 421 13.40 -27.11 7.19
C GLY A 421 12.62 -28.42 7.00
N GLU A 422 12.08 -29.00 8.08
CA GLU A 422 11.25 -30.20 8.00
C GLU A 422 9.84 -29.86 7.47
N THR A 423 9.18 -30.84 6.87
CA THR A 423 7.80 -30.69 6.41
C THR A 423 6.84 -30.48 7.57
N ASP A 424 5.82 -29.66 7.30
CA ASP A 424 4.70 -29.43 8.20
C ASP A 424 4.03 -30.74 8.61
N LEU A 425 3.35 -30.69 9.76
CA LEU A 425 2.55 -31.83 10.20
C LEU A 425 1.49 -32.16 9.14
N PRO A 426 1.24 -33.46 8.88
CA PRO A 426 0.27 -33.86 7.86
C PRO A 426 -1.12 -33.29 8.20
N GLU A 427 -1.95 -33.03 7.19
CA GLU A 427 -3.30 -32.48 7.39
C GLU A 427 -4.12 -33.33 8.38
N THR A 428 -3.88 -34.64 8.44
CA THR A 428 -4.50 -35.55 9.41
C THR A 428 -4.18 -35.17 10.85
N ALA A 429 -2.93 -34.82 11.15
CA ALA A 429 -2.52 -34.36 12.47
C ALA A 429 -3.21 -33.03 12.82
N LEU A 430 -3.27 -32.06 11.90
CA LEU A 430 -4.01 -30.81 12.13
C LEU A 430 -5.50 -31.06 12.41
N ARG A 431 -6.14 -32.01 11.72
CA ARG A 431 -7.53 -32.40 11.99
C ARG A 431 -7.69 -32.98 13.40
N TRP A 432 -6.75 -33.80 13.86
CA TRP A 432 -6.76 -34.30 15.24
C TRP A 432 -6.58 -33.19 16.26
N VAL A 433 -5.73 -32.18 15.99
CA VAL A 433 -5.64 -30.99 16.85
C VAL A 433 -6.95 -30.22 16.88
N GLY A 434 -7.60 -30.03 15.72
CA GLY A 434 -8.91 -29.39 15.65
C GLY A 434 -9.99 -30.16 16.40
N PHE A 435 -10.01 -31.49 16.28
CA PHE A 435 -10.90 -32.36 17.05
C PHE A 435 -10.64 -32.24 18.55
N LEU A 436 -9.37 -32.28 18.95
CA LEU A 436 -8.97 -32.10 20.35
C LEU A 436 -9.43 -30.75 20.89
N PHE A 437 -9.28 -29.68 20.13
CA PHE A 437 -9.78 -28.35 20.48
C PHE A 437 -11.30 -28.34 20.68
N LEU A 438 -12.07 -28.89 19.74
CA LEU A 438 -13.53 -28.97 19.87
C LEU A 438 -13.95 -29.81 21.07
N PHE A 439 -13.25 -30.92 21.33
CA PHE A 439 -13.47 -31.77 22.50
C PHE A 439 -13.19 -31.01 23.80
N LEU A 440 -12.11 -30.22 23.86
CA LEU A 440 -11.80 -29.37 25.01
C LEU A 440 -12.88 -28.33 25.26
N MET A 441 -13.37 -27.68 24.20
CA MET A 441 -14.47 -26.72 24.31
C MET A 441 -15.76 -27.38 24.79
N ALA A 442 -16.07 -28.60 24.32
CA ALA A 442 -17.22 -29.36 24.76
C ALA A 442 -17.09 -29.80 26.23
N MET A 443 -15.92 -30.30 26.64
CA MET A 443 -15.63 -30.67 28.04
C MET A 443 -15.70 -29.45 28.96
N PHE A 444 -15.13 -28.32 28.53
CA PHE A 444 -15.21 -27.07 29.28
C PHE A 444 -16.66 -26.58 29.41
N ALA A 445 -17.45 -26.61 28.34
CA ALA A 445 -18.86 -26.22 28.38
C ALA A 445 -19.68 -27.14 29.29
N TRP A 446 -19.46 -28.46 29.20
CA TRP A 446 -20.08 -29.46 30.09
C TRP A 446 -19.73 -29.21 31.55
N TRP A 447 -18.48 -28.86 31.83
CA TRP A 447 -17.97 -28.57 33.16
C TRP A 447 -18.48 -27.23 33.72
N ALA A 448 -18.51 -26.18 32.90
CA ALA A 448 -18.93 -24.83 33.30
C ALA A 448 -20.44 -24.76 33.60
N PHE A 449 -21.25 -25.62 32.99
CA PHE A 449 -22.71 -25.64 33.15
C PHE A 449 -23.18 -25.84 34.62
N PRO A 450 -22.75 -26.89 35.36
CA PRO A 450 -23.10 -27.05 36.76
C PRO A 450 -22.44 -26.02 37.69
N LEU A 451 -21.30 -25.42 37.31
CA LEU A 451 -20.65 -24.36 38.09
C LEU A 451 -21.51 -23.09 38.11
N GLY A 452 -22.03 -22.64 36.96
CA GLY A 452 -22.89 -21.46 36.87
C GLY A 452 -24.21 -21.61 37.65
N ALA A 453 -24.82 -22.81 37.59
CA ALA A 453 -26.03 -23.14 38.33
C ALA A 453 -25.83 -23.17 39.86
N ARG A 454 -24.60 -23.35 40.33
CA ARG A 454 -24.28 -23.42 41.76
C ARG A 454 -23.68 -22.14 42.30
N LEU A 455 -22.94 -21.39 41.49
CA LEU A 455 -22.53 -20.03 41.82
C LEU A 455 -23.76 -19.16 42.14
N SER A 456 -24.86 -19.36 41.40
CA SER A 456 -26.13 -18.69 41.70
C SER A 456 -26.79 -19.14 43.01
N HIS A 457 -26.56 -20.38 43.45
CA HIS A 457 -27.03 -20.90 44.74
C HIS A 457 -26.20 -20.33 45.90
N VAL A 458 -24.87 -20.35 45.76
CA VAL A 458 -23.92 -19.80 46.74
C VAL A 458 -24.15 -18.30 46.90
N LEU A 459 -24.21 -17.52 45.82
CA LEU A 459 -24.50 -16.08 45.88
C LEU A 459 -25.83 -15.77 46.59
N LYS A 460 -26.81 -16.67 46.51
CA LYS A 460 -28.09 -16.57 47.23
C LYS A 460 -27.91 -16.80 48.73
N GLU A 461 -27.14 -17.81 49.14
CA GLU A 461 -26.87 -18.12 50.54
C GLU A 461 -25.93 -17.08 51.20
N THR A 462 -24.87 -16.64 50.52
CA THR A 462 -23.93 -15.63 51.05
C THR A 462 -24.60 -14.26 51.23
N SER A 463 -25.65 -13.96 50.46
CA SER A 463 -26.47 -12.74 50.64
C SER A 463 -27.27 -12.74 51.95
N GLN A 464 -27.49 -13.91 52.56
CA GLN A 464 -28.29 -14.07 53.79
C GLN A 464 -27.43 -14.13 55.06
N THR A 465 -26.17 -14.54 54.97
CA THR A 465 -25.30 -14.79 56.14
C THR A 465 -24.33 -13.66 56.47
N GLY A 466 -24.20 -12.64 55.61
CA GLY A 466 -23.43 -11.42 55.88
C GLY A 466 -21.91 -11.60 56.02
N PHE A 467 -21.39 -12.81 55.88
CA PHE A 467 -19.97 -13.14 56.00
C PHE A 467 -19.41 -13.48 54.61
N MET A 468 -18.65 -12.56 54.01
CA MET A 468 -17.92 -12.83 52.77
C MET A 468 -16.56 -13.43 53.09
N LEU A 469 -16.32 -14.68 52.70
CA LEU A 469 -14.96 -15.23 52.67
C LEU A 469 -14.09 -14.40 51.69
N PRO A 470 -12.77 -14.22 51.95
CA PRO A 470 -11.87 -13.45 51.08
C PRO A 470 -11.80 -13.98 49.64
N GLY A 471 -12.04 -15.28 49.43
CA GLY A 471 -12.08 -15.89 48.09
C GLY A 471 -13.41 -15.67 47.35
N GLU A 472 -14.53 -15.58 48.08
CA GLU A 472 -15.88 -15.47 47.49
C GLU A 472 -16.22 -14.05 47.05
N SER A 473 -15.69 -13.04 47.75
CA SER A 473 -15.80 -11.62 47.38
C SER A 473 -15.11 -11.32 46.04
N VAL A 474 -14.02 -12.01 45.70
CA VAL A 474 -13.32 -11.85 44.42
C VAL A 474 -14.10 -12.46 43.26
N ILE A 475 -14.76 -13.61 43.47
CA ILE A 475 -15.61 -14.27 42.47
C ILE A 475 -16.84 -13.42 42.15
N ALA A 476 -17.50 -12.88 43.18
CA ALA A 476 -18.64 -11.98 43.01
C ALA A 476 -18.23 -10.69 42.28
N VAL A 477 -17.08 -10.09 42.62
CA VAL A 477 -16.57 -8.87 41.97
C VAL A 477 -16.19 -9.13 40.51
N LEU A 478 -15.47 -10.21 40.19
CA LEU A 478 -15.07 -10.51 38.81
C LEU A 478 -16.23 -10.96 37.93
N SER A 479 -17.21 -11.71 38.47
CA SER A 479 -18.44 -12.06 37.76
C SER A 479 -19.32 -10.82 37.51
N ALA A 480 -19.40 -9.93 38.51
CA ALA A 480 -20.07 -8.64 38.38
C ALA A 480 -19.35 -7.66 37.43
N ILE A 481 -18.08 -7.89 37.10
CA ILE A 481 -17.33 -7.15 36.06
C ILE A 481 -17.50 -7.83 34.69
N ALA A 482 -17.38 -9.16 34.61
CA ALA A 482 -17.44 -9.91 33.36
C ALA A 482 -18.84 -9.90 32.72
N ILE A 483 -19.91 -10.04 33.51
CA ILE A 483 -21.30 -10.09 33.02
C ILE A 483 -21.71 -8.78 32.32
N PRO A 484 -21.53 -7.58 32.90
CA PRO A 484 -21.85 -6.33 32.22
C PRO A 484 -20.88 -5.98 31.08
N ILE A 485 -19.64 -6.47 31.09
CA ILE A 485 -18.73 -6.33 29.94
C ILE A 485 -19.24 -7.18 28.78
N VAL A 486 -19.57 -8.45 28.99
CA VAL A 486 -20.14 -9.33 27.96
C VAL A 486 -21.50 -8.83 27.49
N SER A 487 -22.35 -8.31 28.39
CA SER A 487 -23.67 -7.76 28.03
C SER A 487 -23.59 -6.39 27.34
N ARG A 488 -22.61 -5.54 27.67
CA ARG A 488 -22.32 -4.31 26.91
C ARG A 488 -21.72 -4.62 25.55
N LEU A 489 -20.81 -5.60 25.45
CA LEU A 489 -20.24 -6.03 24.18
C LEU A 489 -21.31 -6.59 23.23
N SER A 490 -22.28 -7.36 23.74
CA SER A 490 -23.36 -7.92 22.93
C SER A 490 -24.39 -6.87 22.49
N THR A 491 -24.56 -5.79 23.25
CA THR A 491 -25.47 -4.67 22.94
C THR A 491 -24.81 -3.56 22.11
N MET A 492 -23.47 -3.46 22.09
CA MET A 492 -22.68 -2.60 21.17
C MET A 492 -22.57 -3.17 19.74
N THR A 493 -23.55 -3.99 19.34
CA THR A 493 -23.61 -4.62 18.01
C THR A 493 -24.30 -3.74 16.95
N SER A 494 -24.57 -2.46 17.23
CA SER A 494 -25.05 -1.49 16.23
C SER A 494 -23.98 -1.17 15.16
N LYS A 495 -24.39 -0.50 14.08
CA LYS A 495 -23.87 -0.55 12.70
C LYS A 495 -22.41 -0.09 12.41
N THR A 496 -21.51 0.08 13.38
CA THR A 496 -20.12 0.50 13.10
C THR A 496 -19.10 -0.65 13.33
N SER A 497 -18.33 -0.97 12.29
CA SER A 497 -17.78 -2.31 12.03
C SER A 497 -16.24 -2.42 12.08
N ARG A 498 -15.58 -1.85 13.09
CA ARG A 498 -14.11 -1.98 13.26
C ARG A 498 -13.70 -2.90 14.41
N TRP A 499 -14.41 -2.83 15.54
CA TRP A 499 -13.98 -3.49 16.78
C TRP A 499 -14.74 -4.77 17.12
N LYS A 500 -15.81 -5.10 16.39
CA LYS A 500 -16.63 -6.32 16.61
C LYS A 500 -15.80 -7.62 16.68
N PRO A 501 -14.87 -7.90 15.75
CA PRO A 501 -14.04 -9.10 15.85
C PRO A 501 -13.12 -9.05 17.07
N VAL A 502 -12.46 -7.91 17.34
CA VAL A 502 -11.58 -7.73 18.51
C VAL A 502 -12.33 -7.94 19.83
N LEU A 503 -13.54 -7.41 19.94
CA LEU A 503 -14.40 -7.55 21.11
C LEU A 503 -14.90 -9.00 21.28
N ALA A 504 -15.26 -9.69 20.20
CA ALA A 504 -15.58 -11.12 20.22
C ALA A 504 -14.35 -11.98 20.60
N THR A 505 -13.16 -11.65 20.09
CA THR A 505 -11.89 -12.29 20.45
C THR A 505 -11.56 -12.09 21.93
N ILE A 506 -11.78 -10.89 22.48
CA ILE A 506 -11.63 -10.61 23.92
C ILE A 506 -12.64 -11.42 24.73
N ALA A 507 -13.91 -11.48 24.30
CA ALA A 507 -14.95 -12.25 25.00
C ALA A 507 -14.68 -13.76 25.01
N VAL A 508 -14.15 -14.32 23.93
CA VAL A 508 -13.71 -15.73 23.86
C VAL A 508 -12.40 -15.93 24.65
N GLY A 509 -11.51 -14.95 24.67
CA GLY A 509 -10.27 -14.95 25.47
C GLY A 509 -10.51 -14.93 26.98
N ILE A 510 -11.69 -14.49 27.45
CA ILE A 510 -12.09 -14.58 28.87
C ILE A 510 -12.18 -16.05 29.33
N LEU A 511 -12.51 -17.01 28.46
CA LEU A 511 -12.57 -18.43 28.83
C LEU A 511 -11.22 -18.98 29.32
N PRO A 512 -10.10 -18.79 28.62
CA PRO A 512 -8.80 -19.22 29.13
C PRO A 512 -8.28 -18.41 30.33
N LEU A 513 -8.73 -17.14 30.53
CA LEU A 513 -8.53 -16.41 31.81
C LEU A 513 -9.22 -17.12 32.98
N ILE A 514 -10.49 -17.49 32.79
CA ILE A 514 -11.28 -18.25 33.78
C ILE A 514 -10.62 -19.62 34.00
N PHE A 515 -10.13 -20.27 32.95
CA PHE A 515 -9.45 -21.56 33.02
C PHE A 515 -8.12 -21.48 33.80
N VAL A 516 -7.27 -20.50 33.53
CA VAL A 516 -5.97 -20.35 34.22
C VAL A 516 -6.16 -19.88 35.66
N TRP A 517 -7.11 -18.97 35.90
CA TRP A 517 -7.52 -18.61 37.25
C TRP A 517 -8.08 -19.82 38.00
N MET A 518 -8.90 -20.65 37.35
CA MET A 518 -9.43 -21.89 37.93
C MET A 518 -8.31 -22.88 38.24
N VAL A 519 -7.36 -23.11 37.33
CA VAL A 519 -6.20 -23.99 37.58
C VAL A 519 -5.35 -23.43 38.72
N ALA A 520 -5.07 -22.13 38.75
CA ALA A 520 -4.34 -21.49 39.84
C ALA A 520 -5.08 -21.59 41.18
N THR A 521 -6.40 -21.39 41.18
CA THR A 521 -7.26 -21.48 42.37
C THR A 521 -7.42 -22.91 42.84
N LEU A 522 -7.43 -23.88 41.92
CA LEU A 522 -7.56 -25.30 42.20
C LEU A 522 -6.23 -25.92 42.66
N ILE A 523 -5.10 -25.42 42.15
CA ILE A 523 -3.76 -25.71 42.69
C ILE A 523 -3.64 -25.09 44.07
N ALA A 524 -3.96 -23.79 44.22
CA ALA A 524 -3.95 -23.11 45.51
C ALA A 524 -4.88 -23.82 46.50
N SER A 525 -6.06 -24.25 46.08
CA SER A 525 -6.99 -24.97 46.94
C SER A 525 -6.55 -26.39 47.25
N HIS A 526 -5.89 -27.10 46.34
CA HIS A 526 -5.29 -28.39 46.62
C HIS A 526 -4.20 -28.27 47.70
N PHE A 527 -3.40 -27.20 47.64
CA PHE A 527 -2.40 -26.89 48.66
C PHE A 527 -3.02 -26.33 49.97
N LEU A 528 -4.14 -25.62 49.91
CA LEU A 528 -4.82 -25.00 51.06
C LEU A 528 -5.82 -25.93 51.78
N PHE A 529 -6.49 -26.87 51.09
CA PHE A 529 -7.67 -27.57 51.60
C PHE A 529 -7.50 -29.09 51.85
N ILE A 530 -6.46 -29.76 51.36
CA ILE A 530 -6.28 -31.20 51.66
C ILE A 530 -5.49 -31.38 52.97
N GLY A 531 -6.24 -31.59 54.06
CA GLY A 531 -5.90 -32.44 55.23
C GLY A 531 -4.66 -32.13 56.08
N VAL A 532 -4.91 -31.45 57.22
CA VAL A 532 -4.28 -31.56 58.57
C VAL A 532 -2.75 -31.36 58.73
N ASP A 533 -2.39 -30.67 59.82
CA ASP A 533 -1.09 -30.27 60.38
C ASP A 533 -0.39 -28.98 59.88
N ARG A 534 -0.15 -28.07 60.84
CA ARG A 534 0.46 -26.74 60.65
C ARG A 534 1.90 -26.81 60.08
N GLU A 535 2.64 -27.89 60.38
CA GLU A 535 3.98 -28.15 59.82
C GLU A 535 3.94 -28.57 58.34
N LEU A 536 2.90 -29.30 57.91
CA LEU A 536 2.72 -29.69 56.50
C LEU A 536 2.37 -28.50 55.60
N VAL A 537 1.63 -27.51 56.12
CA VAL A 537 1.31 -26.27 55.40
C VAL A 537 2.59 -25.48 55.05
N MET A 538 3.57 -25.44 55.96
CA MET A 538 4.84 -24.74 55.72
C MET A 538 5.68 -25.39 54.62
N ASN A 539 5.65 -26.73 54.51
CA ASN A 539 6.29 -27.47 53.43
C ASN A 539 5.60 -27.28 52.06
N ARG A 540 4.33 -26.88 52.03
CA ARG A 540 3.54 -26.65 50.81
C ARG A 540 3.89 -25.37 50.06
N TRP A 541 4.41 -24.35 50.75
CA TRP A 541 4.91 -23.14 50.10
C TRP A 541 6.07 -23.41 49.14
N TRP A 542 6.96 -24.34 49.52
CA TRP A 542 8.08 -24.78 48.69
C TRP A 542 7.60 -25.50 47.43
N TRP A 543 6.46 -26.19 47.48
CA TRP A 543 5.86 -26.82 46.30
C TRP A 543 5.24 -25.79 45.35
N LEU A 544 4.56 -24.75 45.85
CA LEU A 544 4.05 -23.66 45.02
C LEU A 544 5.19 -22.86 44.37
N LEU A 545 6.24 -22.55 45.12
CA LEU A 545 7.45 -21.92 44.59
C LEU A 545 8.13 -22.82 43.56
N GLY A 546 8.30 -24.11 43.88
CA GLY A 546 8.86 -25.10 42.97
C GLY A 546 8.07 -25.21 41.67
N LEU A 547 6.74 -25.21 41.76
CA LEU A 547 5.85 -25.21 40.59
C LEU A 547 6.01 -23.93 39.77
N ALA A 548 6.03 -22.76 40.40
CA ALA A 548 6.22 -21.49 39.68
C ALA A 548 7.58 -21.46 38.95
N VAL A 549 8.64 -21.94 39.60
CA VAL A 549 9.99 -22.05 39.01
C VAL A 549 10.01 -23.05 37.86
N VAL A 550 9.39 -24.23 38.04
CA VAL A 550 9.31 -25.26 36.98
C VAL A 550 8.51 -24.76 35.79
N VAL A 551 7.33 -24.15 36.01
CA VAL A 551 6.51 -23.59 34.93
C VAL A 551 7.27 -22.48 34.21
N PHE A 552 7.95 -21.59 34.93
CA PHE A 552 8.79 -20.57 34.32
C PHE A 552 9.94 -21.17 33.49
N ALA A 553 10.65 -22.17 34.02
CA ALA A 553 11.74 -22.83 33.31
C ALA A 553 11.23 -23.56 32.05
N VAL A 554 10.15 -24.33 32.17
CA VAL A 554 9.54 -25.06 31.03
C VAL A 554 9.07 -24.07 29.97
N THR A 555 8.34 -23.02 30.35
CA THR A 555 7.89 -21.99 29.39
C THR A 555 9.06 -21.23 28.77
N HIS A 556 10.15 -21.00 29.52
CA HIS A 556 11.33 -20.32 29.01
C HIS A 556 12.04 -21.09 27.90
N TRP A 557 12.16 -22.40 28.06
CA TRP A 557 12.85 -23.26 27.10
C TRP A 557 11.97 -23.65 25.91
N LEU A 558 10.66 -23.78 26.12
CA LEU A 558 9.73 -24.24 25.09
C LEU A 558 9.07 -23.12 24.31
N LEU A 559 8.63 -22.03 24.96
CA LEU A 559 7.80 -21.02 24.31
C LEU A 559 8.65 -19.99 23.57
N ASN A 560 8.21 -19.69 22.36
CA ASN A 560 8.73 -18.61 21.54
C ASN A 560 7.55 -17.75 21.06
N ILE A 561 7.65 -16.44 21.26
CA ILE A 561 6.57 -15.49 20.94
C ILE A 561 6.17 -15.56 19.46
N ASN A 562 7.15 -15.64 18.56
CA ASN A 562 6.91 -15.70 17.12
C ASN A 562 6.28 -17.04 16.71
N ALA A 563 6.56 -18.12 17.46
CA ALA A 563 6.01 -19.44 17.22
C ALA A 563 4.55 -19.58 17.67
N CYS A 564 4.22 -18.98 18.81
CA CYS A 564 2.90 -19.07 19.41
C CYS A 564 1.93 -17.98 18.91
N SER A 565 2.33 -17.13 17.96
CA SER A 565 1.48 -16.11 17.35
C SER A 565 0.79 -16.58 16.07
N LEU A 566 -0.08 -15.74 15.52
CA LEU A 566 -0.69 -15.97 14.20
C LEU A 566 0.26 -15.62 13.04
N HIS A 567 1.45 -15.08 13.32
CA HIS A 567 2.41 -14.64 12.31
C HIS A 567 2.83 -15.77 11.34
N PRO A 568 3.24 -16.97 11.79
CA PRO A 568 3.68 -18.02 10.86
C PRO A 568 2.57 -18.45 9.89
N PHE A 569 1.34 -18.55 10.40
CA PHE A 569 0.17 -18.88 9.59
C PHE A 569 -0.12 -17.80 8.54
N TYR A 570 -0.06 -16.54 8.94
CA TYR A 570 -0.23 -15.40 8.04
C TYR A 570 0.83 -15.37 6.94
N ARG A 571 2.11 -15.48 7.34
CA ARG A 571 3.27 -15.58 6.44
C ARG A 571 3.09 -16.68 5.40
N ASP A 572 2.69 -17.88 5.82
CA ASP A 572 2.53 -19.02 4.91
C ASP A 572 1.39 -18.83 3.91
N ARG A 573 0.32 -18.12 4.30
CA ARG A 573 -0.78 -17.79 3.38
C ARG A 573 -0.36 -16.76 2.35
N LEU A 574 0.38 -15.73 2.76
CA LEU A 574 0.95 -14.75 1.83
C LEU A 574 1.94 -15.41 0.86
N ALA A 575 2.87 -16.22 1.38
CA ALA A 575 3.85 -16.93 0.55
C ALA A 575 3.17 -17.83 -0.49
N ARG A 576 2.16 -18.61 -0.08
CA ARG A 576 1.43 -19.48 -1.03
C ARG A 576 0.69 -18.71 -2.13
N ALA A 577 0.20 -17.52 -1.85
CA ALA A 577 -0.55 -16.72 -2.81
C ALA A 577 0.39 -15.92 -3.75
N TYR A 578 1.42 -15.28 -3.20
CA TYR A 578 2.23 -14.29 -3.92
C TYR A 578 3.63 -14.78 -4.31
N HIS A 579 4.20 -15.78 -3.64
CA HIS A 579 5.57 -16.20 -3.92
C HIS A 579 5.55 -17.34 -4.93
N LEU A 580 5.53 -16.98 -6.20
CA LEU A 580 5.39 -17.91 -7.31
C LEU A 580 6.71 -18.03 -8.07
N LYS A 581 6.94 -19.21 -8.67
CA LYS A 581 8.04 -19.46 -9.60
C LYS A 581 7.58 -20.31 -10.77
N LEU A 582 8.34 -20.27 -11.86
CA LEU A 582 8.19 -21.25 -12.94
C LEU A 582 8.98 -22.52 -12.62
N ASP A 583 8.36 -23.68 -12.83
CA ASP A 583 9.05 -24.96 -12.83
C ASP A 583 9.80 -25.20 -14.17
N SER A 584 10.55 -26.29 -14.24
CA SER A 584 11.29 -26.68 -15.45
C SER A 584 10.40 -26.96 -16.67
N HIS A 585 9.10 -27.15 -16.46
CA HIS A 585 8.10 -27.42 -17.50
C HIS A 585 7.30 -26.17 -17.88
N GLY A 586 7.59 -25.00 -17.27
CA GLY A 586 6.88 -23.75 -17.50
C GLY A 586 5.57 -23.58 -16.73
N ASN A 587 5.28 -24.45 -15.75
CA ASN A 587 4.10 -24.31 -14.89
C ASN A 587 4.38 -23.35 -13.74
N VAL A 588 3.37 -22.57 -13.36
CA VAL A 588 3.41 -21.70 -12.18
C VAL A 588 3.19 -22.55 -10.92
N ILE A 589 4.18 -22.56 -10.04
CA ILE A 589 4.12 -23.27 -8.76
C ILE A 589 4.47 -22.34 -7.60
N ALA A 590 4.06 -22.70 -6.39
CA ALA A 590 4.50 -22.00 -5.19
C ALA A 590 6.03 -22.12 -5.02
N SER A 591 6.68 -21.01 -4.73
CA SER A 591 8.11 -20.95 -4.51
C SER A 591 8.49 -21.56 -3.16
N SER A 592 9.71 -22.07 -3.09
CA SER A 592 10.32 -22.45 -1.82
C SER A 592 10.68 -21.18 -1.04
N PRO A 593 10.85 -21.24 0.29
CA PRO A 593 11.31 -20.09 1.07
C PRO A 593 12.55 -19.46 0.43
N GLN A 594 12.43 -18.22 -0.03
CA GLN A 594 13.47 -17.51 -0.76
C GLN A 594 14.12 -16.47 0.15
N LYS A 595 15.44 -16.57 0.31
CA LYS A 595 16.23 -15.63 1.11
C LYS A 595 16.27 -14.25 0.44
N LEU A 596 16.32 -13.20 1.25
CA LEU A 596 16.42 -11.81 0.80
C LEU A 596 17.76 -11.59 0.08
N SER A 597 18.85 -12.15 0.61
CA SER A 597 20.19 -12.10 0.02
C SER A 597 20.26 -12.69 -1.41
N GLN A 598 19.32 -13.58 -1.75
CA GLN A 598 19.26 -14.29 -3.03
C GLN A 598 18.37 -13.59 -4.08
N LEU A 599 17.80 -12.42 -3.79
CA LEU A 599 16.97 -11.69 -4.76
C LEU A 599 17.79 -11.30 -6.00
N THR A 600 17.16 -11.38 -7.17
CA THR A 600 17.75 -11.02 -8.47
C THR A 600 17.83 -9.52 -8.67
N GLU A 601 18.80 -9.05 -9.44
CA GLU A 601 18.90 -7.64 -9.89
C GLU A 601 18.02 -7.34 -11.11
N LYS A 602 17.32 -8.36 -11.65
CA LYS A 602 16.34 -8.17 -12.73
C LYS A 602 15.10 -7.38 -12.30
N ALA A 603 14.78 -7.39 -11.00
CA ALA A 603 13.74 -6.54 -10.41
C ALA A 603 14.35 -5.19 -9.98
N PRO A 604 13.57 -4.10 -9.86
CA PRO A 604 14.06 -2.91 -9.17
C PRO A 604 14.52 -3.28 -7.75
N TYR A 605 15.57 -2.62 -7.24
CA TYR A 605 16.13 -2.89 -5.93
C TYR A 605 15.06 -2.75 -4.85
N HIS A 606 14.69 -3.87 -4.25
CA HIS A 606 13.47 -3.98 -3.44
C HIS A 606 13.74 -3.58 -1.98
N LEU A 607 13.08 -2.52 -1.54
CA LEU A 607 13.03 -2.05 -0.16
C LEU A 607 11.68 -2.43 0.45
N ILE A 608 11.70 -3.19 1.54
CA ILE A 608 10.50 -3.60 2.28
C ILE A 608 10.53 -2.90 3.63
N ASN A 609 9.54 -2.02 3.87
CA ASN A 609 9.50 -1.17 5.04
C ASN A 609 8.62 -1.77 6.14
N ALA A 610 9.12 -1.71 7.38
CA ALA A 610 8.45 -2.17 8.59
C ALA A 610 8.62 -1.13 9.70
N SER A 611 7.75 -1.20 10.71
CA SER A 611 7.85 -0.34 11.90
C SER A 611 8.58 -1.07 13.01
N LEU A 612 9.70 -0.50 13.48
CA LEU A 612 10.36 -0.92 14.71
C LEU A 612 9.69 -0.26 15.91
N ASN A 613 8.98 -1.03 16.72
CA ASN A 613 8.33 -0.51 17.92
C ASN A 613 9.33 -0.38 19.07
N ALA A 614 9.46 0.84 19.61
CA ALA A 614 10.31 1.12 20.76
C ALA A 614 9.70 2.19 21.68
N PRO A 615 8.49 1.96 22.24
CA PRO A 615 7.78 2.93 23.10
C PRO A 615 8.54 3.28 24.40
N ALA A 616 9.43 2.40 24.88
CA ALA A 616 10.30 2.65 26.03
C ALA A 616 11.73 3.06 25.62
N GLY A 617 11.98 3.32 24.33
CA GLY A 617 13.25 3.85 23.83
C GLY A 617 13.47 5.30 24.27
N HIS A 618 14.73 5.68 24.51
CA HIS A 618 15.09 7.00 25.07
C HIS A 618 15.71 7.96 24.03
N ARG A 619 15.69 7.59 22.74
CA ARG A 619 16.28 8.41 21.66
C ARG A 619 15.47 9.67 21.40
N GLU A 620 16.17 10.80 21.25
CA GLU A 620 15.53 12.10 20.98
C GLU A 620 14.78 12.12 19.64
N ALA A 621 15.29 11.42 18.62
CA ALA A 621 14.64 11.26 17.32
C ALA A 621 13.28 10.52 17.39
N LEU A 622 13.05 9.76 18.46
CA LEU A 622 11.80 9.04 18.72
C LEU A 622 10.87 9.82 19.68
N ARG A 623 11.25 11.02 20.15
CA ARG A 623 10.39 11.83 21.01
C ARG A 623 9.18 12.33 20.21
N GLY A 624 8.04 11.66 20.42
CA GLY A 624 6.77 11.91 19.74
C GLY A 624 6.35 10.82 18.76
N ARG A 625 7.28 9.94 18.33
CA ARG A 625 7.01 8.77 17.47
C ARG A 625 7.41 7.51 18.25
N THR A 626 6.45 6.64 18.60
CA THR A 626 6.75 5.46 19.45
C THR A 626 7.33 4.28 18.65
N ALA A 627 7.73 4.52 17.40
CA ALA A 627 8.33 3.58 16.47
C ALA A 627 9.33 4.28 15.54
N ASP A 628 10.25 3.49 14.97
CA ASP A 628 11.26 3.89 13.98
C ASP A 628 11.09 3.12 12.66
N PHE A 629 11.74 3.58 11.59
CA PHE A 629 11.74 2.93 10.27
C PHE A 629 12.74 1.78 10.24
N PHE A 630 12.25 0.56 9.97
CA PHE A 630 13.07 -0.62 9.73
C PHE A 630 12.94 -1.07 8.28
N MET A 631 14.06 -1.26 7.61
CA MET A 631 14.10 -1.64 6.19
C MET A 631 14.69 -3.04 6.04
N PHE A 632 14.06 -3.86 5.19
CA PHE A 632 14.64 -5.10 4.67
C PHE A 632 14.99 -4.93 3.18
N SER A 633 16.18 -5.35 2.79
CA SER A 633 16.60 -5.39 1.38
C SER A 633 17.56 -6.56 1.13
N LYS A 634 17.99 -6.72 -0.13
CA LYS A 634 18.93 -7.76 -0.53
C LYS A 634 20.26 -7.70 0.22
N HIS A 635 20.87 -6.51 0.31
CA HIS A 635 22.23 -6.38 0.86
C HIS A 635 22.27 -5.99 2.33
N PHE A 636 21.35 -5.14 2.78
CA PHE A 636 21.32 -4.67 4.16
C PHE A 636 19.89 -4.63 4.72
N CYS A 637 19.75 -4.95 6.01
CA CYS A 637 18.52 -4.65 6.75
C CYS A 637 18.88 -3.94 8.06
N GLY A 638 17.96 -3.12 8.55
CA GLY A 638 18.17 -2.38 9.79
C GLY A 638 17.37 -1.09 9.89
N SER A 639 17.72 -0.29 10.89
CA SER A 639 17.15 1.03 11.17
C SER A 639 18.24 1.95 11.72
N GLU A 640 18.00 3.26 11.77
CA GLU A 640 18.93 4.18 12.44
C GLU A 640 19.09 3.87 13.93
N SER A 641 18.02 3.37 14.54
CA SER A 641 18.01 2.93 15.94
C SER A 641 18.87 1.68 16.19
N THR A 642 18.78 0.68 15.32
CA THR A 642 19.47 -0.61 15.51
C THR A 642 20.85 -0.68 14.85
N GLY A 643 21.11 0.19 13.87
CA GLY A 643 22.18 0.06 12.90
C GLY A 643 21.73 -0.76 11.68
N TYR A 644 22.52 -0.70 10.60
CA TYR A 644 22.32 -1.49 9.41
C TYR A 644 23.30 -2.66 9.38
N PHE A 645 22.80 -3.84 9.07
CA PHE A 645 23.58 -5.08 9.03
C PHE A 645 23.45 -5.73 7.67
N ALA A 646 24.49 -6.43 7.23
CA ALA A 646 24.41 -7.25 6.03
C ALA A 646 23.24 -8.24 6.18
N THR A 647 22.43 -8.38 5.14
CA THR A 647 21.24 -9.23 5.16
C THR A 647 21.59 -10.68 5.49
N GLU A 648 22.72 -11.17 4.99
CA GLU A 648 23.27 -12.50 5.29
C GLU A 648 23.48 -12.70 6.80
N ASN A 649 24.03 -11.70 7.51
CA ASN A 649 24.24 -11.78 8.97
C ASN A 649 22.91 -11.90 9.74
N ILE A 650 21.85 -11.25 9.25
CA ILE A 650 20.51 -11.37 9.84
C ILE A 650 19.94 -12.76 9.57
N GLU A 651 20.09 -13.27 8.34
CA GLU A 651 19.62 -14.60 7.95
C GLU A 651 20.38 -15.74 8.67
N GLU A 652 21.66 -15.54 8.99
CA GLU A 652 22.45 -16.45 9.82
C GLU A 652 22.04 -16.41 11.29
N THR A 653 21.81 -15.19 11.80
CA THR A 653 21.43 -14.97 13.21
C THR A 653 19.99 -15.44 13.48
N ASP A 654 19.09 -15.25 12.53
CA ASP A 654 17.71 -15.71 12.54
C ASP A 654 17.36 -16.44 11.24
N PRO A 655 17.58 -17.77 11.17
CA PRO A 655 17.34 -18.58 9.98
C PRO A 655 15.90 -18.55 9.44
N SER A 656 14.94 -18.10 10.24
CA SER A 656 13.54 -18.01 9.82
C SER A 656 13.21 -16.74 9.02
N VAL A 657 14.15 -15.78 8.96
CA VAL A 657 14.02 -14.59 8.11
C VAL A 657 14.27 -14.99 6.65
N ASP A 658 13.28 -14.72 5.83
CA ASP A 658 13.27 -14.87 4.38
C ASP A 658 12.35 -13.77 3.79
N LEU A 659 12.18 -13.73 2.46
CA LEU A 659 11.32 -12.76 1.80
C LEU A 659 9.88 -12.79 2.35
N ALA A 660 9.35 -13.98 2.65
CA ALA A 660 7.97 -14.13 3.12
C ALA A 660 7.82 -13.59 4.53
N THR A 661 8.80 -13.85 5.40
CA THR A 661 8.86 -13.28 6.74
C THR A 661 8.96 -11.76 6.68
N ALA A 662 9.83 -11.17 5.85
CA ALA A 662 9.95 -9.71 5.72
C ALA A 662 8.65 -9.04 5.26
N VAL A 663 7.98 -9.63 4.26
CA VAL A 663 6.69 -9.14 3.74
C VAL A 663 5.57 -9.31 4.77
N ALA A 664 5.53 -10.45 5.48
CA ALA A 664 4.55 -10.68 6.54
C ALA A 664 4.73 -9.73 7.73
N ILE A 665 5.98 -9.37 8.08
CA ILE A 665 6.28 -8.34 9.07
C ILE A 665 5.78 -6.98 8.58
N SER A 666 6.10 -6.61 7.33
CA SER A 666 5.67 -5.35 6.71
C SER A 666 4.14 -5.23 6.64
N GLY A 667 3.42 -6.35 6.54
CA GLY A 667 1.95 -6.41 6.54
C GLY A 667 1.30 -6.82 7.87
N ALA A 668 2.03 -6.77 8.99
CA ALA A 668 1.57 -7.23 10.30
C ALA A 668 0.64 -6.21 11.01
N ALA A 669 -0.52 -5.91 10.42
CA ALA A 669 -1.41 -4.84 10.86
C ALA A 669 -2.01 -5.02 12.27
N ALA A 670 -1.93 -6.23 12.85
CA ALA A 670 -2.33 -6.51 14.21
C ALA A 670 -1.08 -6.69 15.10
N SER A 671 -0.80 -5.73 15.98
CA SER A 671 0.31 -5.79 16.93
C SER A 671 -0.12 -5.21 18.28
N PRO A 672 0.41 -5.68 19.43
CA PRO A 672 0.24 -4.99 20.71
C PRO A 672 0.82 -3.57 20.68
N PHE A 673 1.85 -3.34 19.85
CA PHE A 673 2.47 -2.04 19.65
C PHE A 673 2.34 -1.68 18.17
N MET A 674 1.42 -0.77 17.85
CA MET A 674 1.09 -0.34 16.49
C MET A 674 1.62 1.07 16.22
N GLY A 675 2.87 1.37 16.61
CA GLY A 675 3.36 2.75 16.53
C GLY A 675 2.62 3.73 17.45
N VAL A 676 1.85 3.23 18.43
CA VAL A 676 1.11 4.01 19.43
C VAL A 676 1.41 3.48 20.84
N ASN A 677 1.59 4.39 21.80
CA ASN A 677 1.75 4.03 23.21
C ASN A 677 0.41 4.15 23.97
N ASN A 678 -0.44 3.13 23.87
CA ASN A 678 -1.65 3.00 24.69
C ASN A 678 -1.53 1.80 25.64
N SER A 679 -1.01 2.05 26.84
CA SER A 679 -0.69 1.00 27.82
C SER A 679 -1.85 0.03 28.10
N ARG A 680 -3.11 0.50 28.10
CA ARG A 680 -4.28 -0.36 28.33
C ARG A 680 -4.59 -1.29 27.16
N PHE A 681 -4.55 -0.77 25.93
CA PHE A 681 -4.78 -1.59 24.74
C PHE A 681 -3.65 -2.61 24.55
N ASN A 682 -2.40 -2.16 24.69
CA ASN A 682 -1.21 -2.96 24.46
C ASN A 682 -1.17 -4.18 25.40
N PHE A 683 -1.53 -3.99 26.68
CA PHE A 683 -1.63 -5.09 27.64
C PHE A 683 -2.64 -6.17 27.20
N TRP A 684 -3.87 -5.78 26.85
CA TRP A 684 -4.92 -6.74 26.47
C TRP A 684 -4.62 -7.41 25.14
N ALA A 685 -4.11 -6.68 24.15
CA ALA A 685 -3.69 -7.24 22.87
C ALA A 685 -2.55 -8.26 23.05
N ALA A 686 -1.57 -7.97 23.92
CA ALA A 686 -0.51 -8.92 24.25
C ALA A 686 -1.06 -10.14 25.02
N LEU A 687 -1.94 -9.94 26.01
CA LEU A 687 -2.49 -11.03 26.84
C LEU A 687 -3.33 -12.00 26.00
N PHE A 688 -4.21 -11.46 25.15
CA PHE A 688 -4.99 -12.25 24.19
C PHE A 688 -4.23 -12.55 22.90
N ASN A 689 -2.90 -12.40 22.88
CA ASN A 689 -2.03 -12.77 21.77
C ASN A 689 -2.56 -12.30 20.39
N VAL A 690 -3.21 -11.14 20.35
CA VAL A 690 -3.73 -10.52 19.12
C VAL A 690 -2.56 -9.86 18.43
N ARG A 691 -1.78 -10.67 17.72
CA ARG A 691 -0.46 -10.28 17.27
C ARG A 691 -0.01 -11.01 16.01
N LEU A 692 0.57 -10.23 15.11
CA LEU A 692 1.26 -10.62 13.87
C LEU A 692 2.67 -10.02 13.82
N ASP A 693 3.05 -9.23 14.82
CA ASP A 693 4.38 -8.66 14.96
C ASP A 693 5.44 -9.75 15.21
N TYR A 694 6.69 -9.38 14.98
CA TYR A 694 7.81 -10.31 14.98
C TYR A 694 8.95 -9.79 15.85
N TRP A 695 9.49 -10.65 16.70
CA TRP A 695 10.68 -10.39 17.49
C TRP A 695 11.92 -10.82 16.74
N LEU A 696 12.57 -9.86 16.07
CA LEU A 696 13.78 -10.10 15.28
C LEU A 696 15.01 -10.09 16.18
N ARG A 697 15.90 -11.07 16.00
CA ARG A 697 17.22 -11.06 16.64
C ARG A 697 18.15 -10.09 15.91
N VAL A 698 18.69 -9.10 16.64
CA VAL A 698 19.69 -8.19 16.08
C VAL A 698 21.09 -8.81 16.15
N PRO A 699 21.87 -8.79 15.05
CA PRO A 699 23.25 -9.27 15.05
C PRO A 699 24.15 -8.52 16.04
N ASN A 700 25.26 -9.16 16.45
CA ASN A 700 26.32 -8.57 17.29
C ASN A 700 25.90 -8.00 18.65
N ARG A 701 24.66 -8.25 19.11
CA ARG A 701 24.24 -7.96 20.49
C ARG A 701 24.56 -9.15 21.39
N GLU A 702 25.19 -8.86 22.54
CA GLU A 702 25.52 -9.88 23.53
C GLU A 702 24.27 -10.69 23.95
N LYS A 703 24.48 -11.98 24.22
CA LYS A 703 23.43 -12.87 24.72
C LYS A 703 23.53 -12.92 26.23
N GLY A 704 22.50 -12.43 26.93
CA GLY A 704 22.30 -12.79 28.32
C GLY A 704 21.96 -14.28 28.45
N MET A 705 22.12 -14.82 29.67
CA MET A 705 21.77 -16.21 30.00
C MET A 705 20.31 -16.58 29.64
N TRP A 706 19.43 -15.58 29.53
CA TRP A 706 18.00 -15.72 29.26
C TRP A 706 17.57 -15.20 27.88
N ASP A 707 18.51 -14.85 27.00
CA ASP A 707 18.22 -14.27 25.67
C ASP A 707 18.44 -15.27 24.52
N GLY A 708 18.30 -16.57 24.80
CA GLY A 708 18.44 -17.63 23.79
C GLY A 708 17.31 -17.65 22.76
N ASN A 709 16.11 -17.19 23.15
CA ASN A 709 14.92 -17.02 22.31
C ASN A 709 14.05 -15.88 22.89
N PRO A 710 13.15 -15.27 22.09
CA PRO A 710 12.16 -14.33 22.61
C PRO A 710 11.08 -15.13 23.35
N GLY A 711 11.37 -15.49 24.61
CA GLY A 711 10.52 -16.32 25.46
C GLY A 711 9.65 -15.52 26.45
N PRO A 712 9.26 -16.12 27.60
CA PRO A 712 8.37 -15.52 28.61
C PRO A 712 8.79 -14.12 29.09
N LEU A 713 10.09 -13.86 29.24
CA LEU A 713 10.60 -12.56 29.67
C LEU A 713 10.22 -11.44 28.68
N TYR A 714 10.28 -11.71 27.38
CA TYR A 714 9.89 -10.75 26.36
C TYR A 714 8.37 -10.54 26.30
N TRP A 715 7.57 -11.54 26.69
CA TRP A 715 6.13 -11.36 26.87
C TRP A 715 5.79 -10.52 28.10
N LEU A 716 6.43 -10.80 29.24
CA LEU A 716 6.25 -10.01 30.45
C LEU A 716 6.64 -8.54 30.21
N ARG A 717 7.76 -8.30 29.51
CA ARG A 717 8.17 -6.96 29.07
C ARG A 717 7.10 -6.26 28.24
N GLN A 718 6.44 -6.96 27.32
CA GLN A 718 5.34 -6.39 26.56
C GLN A 718 4.12 -6.04 27.41
N PHE A 719 3.76 -6.87 28.39
CA PHE A 719 2.62 -6.56 29.27
C PHE A 719 2.82 -5.25 30.03
N ILE A 720 4.06 -4.95 30.43
CA ILE A 720 4.40 -3.71 31.13
C ILE A 720 4.83 -2.56 30.20
N GLY A 721 4.82 -2.77 28.88
CA GLY A 721 5.21 -1.76 27.88
C GLY A 721 6.71 -1.51 27.74
N ASP A 722 7.56 -2.37 28.31
CA ASP A 722 9.02 -2.26 28.25
C ASP A 722 9.58 -2.87 26.96
N VAL A 723 9.35 -2.18 25.84
CA VAL A 723 9.85 -2.56 24.51
C VAL A 723 10.85 -1.52 24.03
N ARG A 724 12.10 -1.93 23.79
CA ARG A 724 13.24 -1.06 23.48
C ARG A 724 13.99 -1.52 22.24
N ASP A 725 14.56 -0.55 21.54
CA ASP A 725 15.44 -0.71 20.39
C ASP A 725 16.85 -1.19 20.77
N THR A 726 17.22 -1.20 22.07
CA THR A 726 18.53 -1.67 22.57
C THR A 726 18.57 -3.15 22.93
N TYR A 727 17.42 -3.84 23.00
CA TYR A 727 17.36 -5.23 23.42
C TYR A 727 17.87 -6.21 22.36
N PRO A 728 18.41 -7.38 22.75
CA PRO A 728 18.91 -8.36 21.78
C PRO A 728 17.86 -8.81 20.74
N TYR A 729 16.59 -8.84 21.14
CA TYR A 729 15.45 -8.96 20.24
C TYR A 729 14.69 -7.64 20.18
N VAL A 730 14.35 -7.22 18.97
CA VAL A 730 13.58 -6.01 18.68
C VAL A 730 12.22 -6.35 18.08
N ASN A 731 11.23 -5.49 18.31
CA ASN A 731 9.86 -5.75 17.90
C ASN A 731 9.53 -5.04 16.59
N LEU A 732 9.21 -5.80 15.54
CA LEU A 732 8.85 -5.29 14.22
C LEU A 732 7.38 -5.56 13.90
N SER A 733 6.71 -4.60 13.28
CA SER A 733 5.30 -4.68 12.86
C SER A 733 5.06 -3.98 11.51
N ASP A 734 3.80 -3.88 11.09
CA ASP A 734 3.42 -3.27 9.81
C ASP A 734 4.08 -1.91 9.60
N GLY A 735 4.63 -1.68 8.39
CA GLY A 735 5.23 -0.39 8.03
C GLY A 735 4.24 0.77 8.09
N GLY A 736 2.96 0.51 7.82
CA GLY A 736 1.88 1.49 7.89
C GLY A 736 1.59 2.01 9.29
N HIS A 737 2.15 1.41 10.36
CA HIS A 737 2.08 1.99 11.71
C HIS A 737 2.92 3.26 11.87
N ILE A 738 3.95 3.46 11.04
CA ILE A 738 4.72 4.70 10.99
C ILE A 738 4.43 5.47 9.69
N GLU A 739 4.44 4.79 8.54
CA GLU A 739 4.36 5.40 7.21
C GLU A 739 3.80 4.40 6.19
N ASN A 740 2.65 4.72 5.59
CA ASN A 740 1.90 3.78 4.75
C ASN A 740 2.17 3.92 3.23
N MET A 741 2.89 4.93 2.75
CA MET A 741 3.12 5.18 1.32
C MET A 741 4.35 4.45 0.77
N GLY A 742 5.34 4.12 1.61
CA GLY A 742 6.59 3.48 1.20
C GLY A 742 7.57 4.42 0.50
N ILE A 743 7.33 5.74 0.55
CA ILE A 743 8.15 6.73 -0.17
C ILE A 743 9.33 7.25 0.67
N TYR A 744 9.27 7.10 2.01
CA TYR A 744 10.27 7.67 2.92
C TYR A 744 11.71 7.23 2.58
N GLU A 745 11.93 5.94 2.34
CA GLU A 745 13.23 5.39 1.98
C GLU A 745 13.71 5.79 0.57
N LEU A 746 12.81 6.17 -0.34
CA LEU A 746 13.16 6.73 -1.65
C LEU A 746 13.63 8.18 -1.54
N LEU A 747 12.99 8.96 -0.68
CA LEU A 747 13.42 10.34 -0.36
C LEU A 747 14.78 10.34 0.34
N ARG A 748 15.01 9.39 1.26
CA ARG A 748 16.30 9.17 1.91
C ARG A 748 17.43 8.92 0.89
N ARG A 749 17.13 8.20 -0.19
CA ARG A 749 18.02 7.92 -1.33
C ARG A 749 18.03 9.01 -2.39
N ARG A 750 17.35 10.14 -2.14
CA ARG A 750 17.37 11.30 -3.03
C ARG A 750 16.98 10.93 -4.47
N CYS A 751 15.97 10.06 -4.63
CA CYS A 751 15.48 9.69 -5.96
C CYS A 751 14.96 10.92 -6.69
N ARG A 752 15.50 11.21 -7.89
CA ARG A 752 15.09 12.38 -8.67
C ARG A 752 13.66 12.25 -9.16
N TYR A 753 13.25 11.06 -9.59
CA TYR A 753 11.90 10.79 -10.09
C TYR A 753 11.25 9.70 -9.25
N ILE A 754 10.11 10.01 -8.64
CA ILE A 754 9.37 9.07 -7.81
C ILE A 754 7.95 8.91 -8.36
N VAL A 755 7.50 7.67 -8.51
CA VAL A 755 6.09 7.34 -8.74
C VAL A 755 5.55 6.66 -7.48
N LEU A 756 4.48 7.22 -6.91
CA LEU A 756 3.80 6.68 -5.73
C LEU A 756 2.44 6.11 -6.13
N VAL A 757 2.22 4.83 -5.86
CA VAL A 757 0.95 4.12 -6.08
C VAL A 757 0.21 3.96 -4.75
N ASP A 758 -0.85 4.75 -4.55
CA ASP A 758 -1.65 4.77 -3.33
C ASP A 758 -2.99 4.02 -3.45
N GLY A 759 -3.01 2.79 -2.92
CA GLY A 759 -4.18 1.92 -2.77
C GLY A 759 -4.78 1.91 -1.35
N GLU A 760 -4.47 2.90 -0.52
CA GLU A 760 -5.00 3.03 0.84
C GLU A 760 -6.53 3.29 0.86
N CYS A 761 -7.18 2.83 1.93
CA CYS A 761 -8.58 3.09 2.20
C CYS A 761 -8.73 4.54 2.68
N ASP A 762 -9.18 5.41 1.79
CA ASP A 762 -9.39 6.81 2.09
C ASP A 762 -10.69 7.30 1.44
N PRO A 763 -11.87 6.92 1.99
CA PRO A 763 -13.16 7.26 1.40
C PRO A 763 -13.39 8.77 1.22
N GLY A 764 -12.68 9.60 1.99
CA GLY A 764 -12.76 11.05 1.91
C GLY A 764 -11.70 11.69 1.01
N ILE A 765 -10.80 10.90 0.42
CA ILE A 765 -9.60 11.33 -0.34
C ILE A 765 -8.89 12.49 0.38
N THR A 766 -8.66 12.30 1.68
CA THR A 766 -7.97 13.26 2.54
C THR A 766 -6.46 13.27 2.30
N CYS A 767 -5.92 12.17 1.74
CA CYS A 767 -4.50 11.92 1.53
C CYS A 767 -3.69 12.01 2.85
N GLY A 768 -4.31 11.66 3.99
CA GLY A 768 -3.73 11.88 5.32
C GLY A 768 -2.37 11.22 5.54
N SER A 769 -2.20 9.96 5.11
CA SER A 769 -0.94 9.22 5.20
C SER A 769 0.16 9.83 4.32
N PHE A 770 -0.19 10.39 3.16
CA PHE A 770 0.76 11.12 2.31
C PHE A 770 1.18 12.47 2.93
N LEU A 771 0.24 13.21 3.52
CA LEU A 771 0.56 14.46 4.25
C LEU A 771 1.47 14.20 5.48
N GLN A 772 1.32 13.03 6.13
CA GLN A 772 2.23 12.61 7.19
C GLN A 772 3.67 12.41 6.68
N VAL A 773 3.85 11.83 5.50
CA VAL A 773 5.17 11.71 4.85
C VAL A 773 5.78 13.07 4.59
N ILE A 774 5.04 14.01 3.99
CA ILE A 774 5.56 15.35 3.68
C ILE A 774 6.13 15.99 4.95
N ARG A 775 5.42 15.87 6.07
CA ARG A 775 5.89 16.35 7.37
C ARG A 775 7.16 15.64 7.84
N TYR A 776 7.25 14.31 7.69
CA TYR A 776 8.44 13.55 8.07
C TYR A 776 9.65 13.89 7.20
N ALA A 777 9.48 13.99 5.89
CA ALA A 777 10.54 14.40 4.95
C ALA A 777 11.09 15.78 5.31
N LYS A 778 10.21 16.72 5.70
CA LYS A 778 10.62 18.06 6.11
C LYS A 778 11.37 18.08 7.44
N ILE A 779 10.89 17.34 8.44
CA ILE A 779 11.50 17.32 9.78
C ILE A 779 12.83 16.55 9.77
N ASP A 780 12.86 15.40 9.11
CA ASP A 780 13.98 14.45 9.23
C ASP A 780 15.08 14.74 8.21
N PHE A 781 14.71 15.17 6.99
CA PHE A 781 15.65 15.38 5.88
C PHE A 781 15.73 16.84 5.38
N GLY A 782 14.86 17.73 5.86
CA GLY A 782 14.76 19.10 5.34
C GLY A 782 14.10 19.22 3.96
N ILE A 783 13.64 18.10 3.38
CA ILE A 783 13.05 18.02 2.03
C ILE A 783 11.67 18.68 2.01
N ASP A 784 11.42 19.52 1.01
CA ASP A 784 10.11 20.14 0.78
C ASP A 784 9.42 19.52 -0.44
N ILE A 785 8.15 19.14 -0.32
CA ILE A 785 7.38 18.55 -1.41
C ILE A 785 6.21 19.48 -1.72
N LYS A 786 6.20 20.05 -2.93
CA LYS A 786 5.17 20.97 -3.41
C LYS A 786 4.29 20.25 -4.42
N ILE A 787 3.08 19.92 -4.02
CA ILE A 787 2.11 19.19 -4.85
C ILE A 787 0.70 19.73 -4.64
N ASP A 788 -0.02 19.94 -5.73
CA ASP A 788 -1.42 20.38 -5.69
C ASP A 788 -2.36 19.18 -5.62
N LEU A 789 -2.94 18.95 -4.44
CA LEU A 789 -3.88 17.86 -4.18
C LEU A 789 -5.34 18.24 -4.43
N SER A 790 -5.65 19.51 -4.76
CA SER A 790 -7.02 19.93 -5.05
C SER A 790 -7.65 19.00 -6.09
N ARG A 791 -6.85 18.68 -7.12
CA ARG A 791 -6.88 17.62 -8.15
C ARG A 791 -7.60 16.32 -7.83
N LEU A 792 -7.32 15.84 -6.64
CA LEU A 792 -7.70 14.50 -6.18
C LEU A 792 -8.93 14.56 -5.29
N LYS A 793 -9.40 15.77 -4.93
CA LYS A 793 -10.62 15.95 -4.15
C LYS A 793 -11.84 15.91 -5.07
N PHE A 794 -12.93 15.43 -4.49
CA PHE A 794 -14.26 15.39 -5.10
C PHE A 794 -14.70 16.76 -5.62
N ALA A 795 -15.33 16.77 -6.80
CA ALA A 795 -15.78 17.99 -7.48
C ALA A 795 -16.67 18.89 -6.59
N ASP A 796 -17.62 18.30 -5.84
CA ASP A 796 -18.52 19.04 -4.95
C ASP A 796 -17.78 19.69 -3.76
N ALA A 797 -16.75 19.00 -3.23
CA ALA A 797 -15.96 19.52 -2.11
C ALA A 797 -15.11 20.73 -2.51
N ARG A 798 -14.76 20.89 -3.80
CA ARG A 798 -14.05 22.08 -4.31
C ARG A 798 -14.95 23.30 -4.39
N ALA A 799 -16.18 23.12 -4.89
CA ALA A 799 -17.15 24.20 -5.02
C ALA A 799 -17.47 24.85 -3.65
N GLU A 800 -17.50 24.06 -2.57
CA GLU A 800 -17.73 24.56 -1.20
C GLU A 800 -16.49 25.24 -0.59
N THR A 801 -15.28 24.71 -0.84
CA THR A 801 -14.03 25.37 -0.39
C THR A 801 -13.76 26.69 -1.09
N ASP A 802 -14.05 26.79 -2.39
CA ASP A 802 -13.93 28.05 -3.15
C ASP A 802 -15.02 29.06 -2.74
N ALA A 803 -16.16 28.58 -2.23
CA ALA A 803 -17.21 29.41 -1.65
C ALA A 803 -16.97 29.80 -0.18
N GLY A 804 -15.89 29.33 0.45
CA GLY A 804 -15.55 29.66 1.85
C GLY A 804 -16.47 29.06 2.90
N ILE A 805 -17.18 27.95 2.58
CA ILE A 805 -18.10 27.29 3.51
C ILE A 805 -17.34 26.17 4.26
N PRO A 806 -17.27 26.18 5.61
CA PRO A 806 -16.63 25.11 6.38
C PRO A 806 -17.43 23.80 6.28
N THR A 807 -16.74 22.70 6.00
CA THR A 807 -17.29 21.35 5.88
C THR A 807 -17.45 20.68 7.26
N GLU A 808 -18.68 20.63 7.79
CA GLU A 808 -18.98 19.87 9.03
C GLU A 808 -19.72 18.54 8.83
N THR A 809 -20.17 18.19 7.61
CA THR A 809 -20.91 16.92 7.41
C THR A 809 -20.61 16.27 6.06
N PRO A 810 -20.22 14.98 6.03
CA PRO A 810 -20.23 14.20 4.79
C PRO A 810 -21.66 14.10 4.25
N PRO A 811 -21.87 14.13 2.93
CA PRO A 811 -23.20 13.93 2.35
C PRO A 811 -23.71 12.53 2.73
N THR A 812 -24.75 12.48 3.56
CA THR A 812 -25.38 11.25 4.07
C THR A 812 -26.52 10.74 3.17
N GLY A 813 -26.58 11.19 1.92
CA GLY A 813 -27.54 10.73 0.92
C GLY A 813 -26.93 9.73 -0.05
N LYS A 814 -27.73 8.77 -0.54
CA LYS A 814 -27.46 7.95 -1.74
C LYS A 814 -27.45 8.80 -3.03
N ALA A 815 -26.76 9.93 -3.01
CA ALA A 815 -26.43 10.68 -4.21
C ALA A 815 -25.23 10.00 -4.89
N ALA A 816 -25.07 10.20 -6.20
CA ALA A 816 -24.00 9.61 -7.00
C ALA A 816 -22.66 9.71 -6.25
N SER A 817 -21.95 8.58 -6.13
CA SER A 817 -20.67 8.55 -5.43
C SER A 817 -19.72 9.56 -6.08
N PRO A 818 -19.08 10.43 -5.29
CA PRO A 818 -18.36 11.56 -5.85
C PRO A 818 -17.15 11.08 -6.68
N THR A 819 -16.91 11.75 -7.80
CA THR A 819 -15.81 11.51 -8.73
C THR A 819 -14.72 12.56 -8.57
N VAL A 820 -13.52 12.27 -9.06
CA VAL A 820 -12.37 13.17 -9.03
C VAL A 820 -11.97 13.52 -10.45
N ASP A 821 -11.59 14.77 -10.71
CA ASP A 821 -11.18 15.18 -12.06
C ASP A 821 -10.03 14.35 -12.65
N TYR A 822 -9.09 13.90 -11.80
CA TYR A 822 -7.92 13.13 -12.21
C TYR A 822 -7.54 12.10 -11.15
N HIS A 823 -6.92 11.03 -11.61
CA HIS A 823 -6.38 9.98 -10.74
C HIS A 823 -5.02 10.28 -10.14
N PHE A 824 -4.36 11.33 -10.62
CA PHE A 824 -2.97 11.61 -10.27
C PHE A 824 -2.71 13.10 -10.03
N ALA A 825 -1.61 13.36 -9.33
CA ALA A 825 -1.04 14.70 -9.15
C ALA A 825 0.48 14.66 -9.38
N LEU A 826 1.00 15.67 -10.07
CA LEU A 826 2.44 15.87 -10.26
C LEU A 826 2.93 16.97 -9.32
N GLY A 827 4.01 16.70 -8.60
CA GLY A 827 4.62 17.62 -7.64
C GLY A 827 6.13 17.72 -7.78
N GLU A 828 6.68 18.82 -7.28
CA GLU A 828 8.11 19.10 -7.24
C GLU A 828 8.67 18.75 -5.85
N ILE A 829 9.83 18.11 -5.82
CA ILE A 829 10.58 17.77 -4.61
C ILE A 829 11.82 18.68 -4.56
N ASP A 830 11.96 19.47 -3.50
CA ASP A 830 13.15 20.26 -3.22
C ASP A 830 14.04 19.50 -2.22
N TYR A 831 15.17 18.99 -2.71
CA TYR A 831 16.17 18.28 -1.90
C TYR A 831 17.23 19.22 -1.29
N GLY A 832 17.09 20.55 -1.44
CA GLY A 832 18.09 21.52 -1.05
C GLY A 832 19.25 21.63 -2.04
N ASP A 833 20.13 22.63 -1.85
CA ASP A 833 21.33 22.88 -2.67
C ASP A 833 21.07 23.03 -4.18
N GLY A 834 19.87 23.50 -4.55
CA GLY A 834 19.46 23.64 -5.95
C GLY A 834 19.16 22.30 -6.66
N LYS A 835 19.12 21.17 -5.93
CA LYS A 835 18.74 19.86 -6.47
C LYS A 835 17.23 19.65 -6.35
N THR A 836 16.56 19.59 -7.50
CA THR A 836 15.12 19.36 -7.58
C THR A 836 14.80 17.98 -8.19
N GLY A 837 13.74 17.36 -7.68
CA GLY A 837 13.16 16.12 -8.17
C GLY A 837 11.66 16.28 -8.41
N TRP A 838 11.02 15.20 -8.85
CA TRP A 838 9.61 15.16 -9.21
C TRP A 838 8.92 13.94 -8.64
N LEU A 839 7.68 14.13 -8.19
CA LEU A 839 6.80 13.12 -7.63
C LEU A 839 5.53 13.02 -8.46
N LEU A 840 5.26 11.85 -9.03
CA LEU A 840 3.95 11.50 -9.60
C LEU A 840 3.17 10.66 -8.58
N TYR A 841 2.09 11.22 -8.06
CA TYR A 841 1.23 10.58 -7.07
C TYR A 841 -0.02 10.02 -7.74
N LEU A 842 -0.16 8.69 -7.75
CA LEU A 842 -1.32 7.96 -8.29
C LEU A 842 -2.22 7.52 -7.15
N LYS A 843 -3.48 7.96 -7.15
CA LYS A 843 -4.46 7.61 -6.13
C LYS A 843 -5.48 6.63 -6.69
N SER A 844 -5.79 5.58 -5.93
CA SER A 844 -6.97 4.74 -6.18
C SER A 844 -8.23 5.58 -6.00
N SER A 845 -8.78 6.10 -7.10
CA SER A 845 -9.95 6.97 -7.18
C SER A 845 -10.75 6.66 -8.44
N ILE A 846 -11.93 7.28 -8.60
CA ILE A 846 -12.76 7.13 -9.81
C ILE A 846 -12.98 8.51 -10.43
N SER A 847 -12.60 8.66 -11.70
CA SER A 847 -12.73 9.88 -12.50
C SER A 847 -13.73 9.75 -13.65
N GLY A 848 -14.48 8.65 -13.73
CA GLY A 848 -15.45 8.41 -14.80
C GLY A 848 -14.82 7.82 -16.05
N ASN A 849 -13.60 8.21 -16.44
CA ASN A 849 -12.95 7.77 -17.68
C ASN A 849 -12.56 6.27 -17.72
N GLU A 850 -13.01 5.46 -16.77
CA GLU A 850 -12.72 4.04 -16.68
C GLU A 850 -13.59 3.19 -17.62
N GLY A 851 -13.15 1.96 -17.88
CA GLY A 851 -13.95 1.01 -18.66
C GLY A 851 -15.27 0.62 -17.96
N LYS A 852 -16.31 0.34 -18.76
CA LYS A 852 -17.67 -0.07 -18.32
C LYS A 852 -17.74 -1.18 -17.27
N ALA A 853 -16.74 -2.07 -17.23
CA ALA A 853 -16.67 -3.13 -16.23
C ALA A 853 -16.44 -2.57 -14.81
N ILE A 854 -15.57 -1.56 -14.68
CA ILE A 854 -15.28 -0.86 -13.42
C ILE A 854 -16.50 -0.03 -13.01
N GLU A 855 -17.11 0.68 -13.96
CA GLU A 855 -18.35 1.44 -13.72
C GLU A 855 -19.47 0.53 -13.18
N SER A 856 -19.73 -0.60 -13.85
CA SER A 856 -20.78 -1.55 -13.45
C SER A 856 -20.52 -2.20 -12.09
N TYR A 857 -19.25 -2.40 -11.72
CA TYR A 857 -18.89 -2.85 -10.37
C TYR A 857 -19.19 -1.76 -9.34
N ARG A 858 -18.76 -0.51 -9.61
CA ARG A 858 -19.01 0.65 -8.74
C ARG A 858 -20.49 0.91 -8.51
N GLU A 859 -21.34 0.77 -9.53
CA GLU A 859 -22.79 0.92 -9.40
C GLU A 859 -23.41 -0.06 -8.39
N ARG A 860 -22.85 -1.27 -8.29
CA ARG A 860 -23.29 -2.30 -7.35
C ARG A 860 -22.63 -2.17 -5.98
N GLU A 861 -21.38 -1.71 -5.94
CA GLU A 861 -20.55 -1.58 -4.74
C GLU A 861 -20.09 -0.12 -4.54
N PRO A 862 -20.92 0.75 -3.92
CA PRO A 862 -20.62 2.18 -3.79
C PRO A 862 -19.39 2.51 -2.94
N GLU A 863 -18.92 1.58 -2.10
CA GLU A 863 -17.70 1.76 -1.33
C GLU A 863 -16.43 1.61 -2.19
N PHE A 864 -16.52 1.08 -3.41
CA PHE A 864 -15.38 0.97 -4.32
C PHE A 864 -14.90 2.37 -4.77
N PRO A 865 -13.57 2.66 -4.76
CA PRO A 865 -12.43 1.77 -4.51
C PRO A 865 -11.84 1.88 -3.10
N HIS A 866 -12.67 2.15 -2.09
CA HIS A 866 -12.28 2.35 -0.69
C HIS A 866 -12.95 1.37 0.28
N GLN A 867 -13.22 0.14 -0.19
CA GLN A 867 -13.72 -0.93 0.69
C GLN A 867 -12.70 -1.22 1.80
N SER A 868 -13.22 -1.65 2.96
CA SER A 868 -12.44 -1.86 4.19
C SER A 868 -11.22 -2.77 4.02
N THR A 869 -10.10 -2.41 4.64
CA THR A 869 -8.89 -3.25 4.74
C THR A 869 -9.07 -4.53 5.55
N ALA A 870 -10.17 -4.63 6.33
CA ALA A 870 -10.48 -5.83 7.10
C ALA A 870 -11.01 -6.98 6.22
N ASP A 871 -11.39 -6.69 4.97
CA ASP A 871 -11.71 -7.72 3.99
C ASP A 871 -10.43 -8.34 3.44
N LEU A 872 -10.24 -9.62 3.74
CA LEU A 872 -9.05 -10.39 3.39
C LEU A 872 -9.38 -11.50 2.38
N ALA A 873 -10.57 -11.50 1.77
CA ALA A 873 -11.01 -12.57 0.86
C ALA A 873 -11.79 -12.02 -0.34
N TYR A 874 -11.05 -11.51 -1.32
CA TYR A 874 -11.66 -10.99 -2.55
C TYR A 874 -12.25 -12.12 -3.38
N ASP A 875 -13.42 -11.88 -3.96
CA ASP A 875 -13.89 -12.68 -5.06
C ASP A 875 -13.21 -12.25 -6.37
N GLU A 876 -13.52 -13.00 -7.44
CA GLU A 876 -12.90 -12.79 -8.75
C GLU A 876 -13.22 -11.41 -9.33
N GLU A 877 -14.45 -10.94 -9.12
CA GLU A 877 -14.93 -9.67 -9.68
C GLU A 877 -14.33 -8.47 -8.96
N GLN A 878 -14.26 -8.52 -7.62
CA GLN A 878 -13.60 -7.51 -6.80
C GLN A 878 -12.10 -7.43 -7.12
N PHE A 879 -11.43 -8.58 -7.23
CA PHE A 879 -10.02 -8.62 -7.60
C PHE A 879 -9.77 -7.97 -8.96
N GLU A 880 -10.54 -8.37 -9.98
CA GLU A 880 -10.39 -7.82 -11.33
C GLU A 880 -10.72 -6.34 -11.40
N SER A 881 -11.69 -5.85 -10.63
CA SER A 881 -12.04 -4.43 -10.60
C SER A 881 -10.91 -3.56 -10.04
N TYR A 882 -10.28 -3.95 -8.93
CA TYR A 882 -9.11 -3.22 -8.40
C TYR A 882 -7.88 -3.31 -9.32
N ARG A 883 -7.63 -4.50 -9.88
CA ARG A 883 -6.49 -4.71 -10.80
C ARG A 883 -6.67 -3.86 -12.07
N ALA A 884 -7.86 -3.88 -12.66
CA ALA A 884 -8.18 -3.10 -13.85
C ALA A 884 -8.10 -1.59 -13.56
N LEU A 885 -8.56 -1.14 -12.40
CA LEU A 885 -8.44 0.26 -12.00
C LEU A 885 -6.97 0.70 -11.89
N GLY A 886 -6.11 -0.11 -11.26
CA GLY A 886 -4.67 0.20 -11.19
C GLY A 886 -4.00 0.23 -12.56
N GLU A 887 -4.34 -0.72 -13.44
CA GLU A 887 -3.82 -0.77 -14.82
C GLU A 887 -4.26 0.44 -15.63
N HIS A 888 -5.53 0.84 -15.48
CA HIS A 888 -6.10 2.03 -16.12
C HIS A 888 -5.36 3.29 -15.69
N ILE A 889 -5.25 3.56 -14.39
CA ILE A 889 -4.63 4.78 -13.85
C ILE A 889 -3.17 4.89 -14.26
N ALA A 890 -2.40 3.79 -14.18
CA ALA A 890 -1.00 3.81 -14.60
C ALA A 890 -0.87 4.00 -16.12
N SER A 891 -1.77 3.43 -16.92
CA SER A 891 -1.74 3.60 -18.38
C SER A 891 -2.16 5.00 -18.81
N ASP A 892 -3.13 5.60 -18.12
CA ASP A 892 -3.62 6.96 -18.36
C ASP A 892 -2.48 7.98 -18.23
N THR A 893 -1.56 7.78 -17.28
CA THR A 893 -0.37 8.65 -17.14
C THR A 893 0.63 8.59 -18.30
N CYS A 894 0.50 7.59 -19.19
CA CYS A 894 1.30 7.43 -20.41
C CYS A 894 0.51 7.76 -21.69
N SER A 895 -0.66 8.37 -21.58
CA SER A 895 -1.53 8.68 -22.71
C SER A 895 -0.93 9.74 -23.64
N GLU A 896 -1.30 9.71 -24.93
CA GLU A 896 -0.76 10.61 -25.97
C GLU A 896 -0.93 12.10 -25.59
N GLU A 897 -1.95 12.41 -24.80
CA GLU A 897 -2.25 13.77 -24.35
C GLU A 897 -1.27 14.27 -23.31
N LEU A 898 -0.72 13.38 -22.48
CA LEU A 898 0.20 13.71 -21.40
C LEU A 898 1.66 13.57 -21.79
N VAL A 899 1.97 12.72 -22.77
CA VAL A 899 3.34 12.42 -23.17
C VAL A 899 3.66 12.70 -24.65
N GLY A 900 2.64 13.00 -25.46
CA GLY A 900 2.76 13.23 -26.90
C GLY A 900 2.68 11.98 -27.78
N ALA A 901 2.79 12.21 -29.10
CA ALA A 901 2.63 11.18 -30.14
C ALA A 901 3.66 10.05 -30.06
N THR A 902 4.83 10.33 -29.48
CA THR A 902 5.87 9.35 -29.17
C THR A 902 5.76 8.96 -27.71
N SER A 903 5.41 7.71 -27.43
CA SER A 903 5.46 7.17 -26.06
C SER A 903 6.86 7.35 -25.47
N PRO A 904 6.98 7.77 -24.20
CA PRO A 904 8.26 7.99 -23.58
C PRO A 904 9.05 6.69 -23.51
N THR A 905 10.36 6.79 -23.73
CA THR A 905 11.27 5.62 -23.69
C THR A 905 11.91 5.44 -22.31
N ASP A 906 11.94 6.49 -21.49
CA ASP A 906 12.52 6.49 -20.14
C ASP A 906 11.73 7.40 -19.18
N ILE A 907 12.01 7.26 -17.88
CA ILE A 907 11.35 8.03 -16.82
C ILE A 907 11.65 9.54 -16.90
N PRO A 908 12.90 10.01 -17.13
CA PRO A 908 13.17 11.44 -17.25
C PRO A 908 12.37 12.13 -18.37
N ASN A 909 12.30 11.54 -19.57
CA ASN A 909 11.52 12.10 -20.67
C ASN A 909 10.02 12.03 -20.38
N TRP A 910 9.55 10.95 -19.75
CA TRP A 910 8.16 10.84 -19.31
C TRP A 910 7.75 12.00 -18.40
N PHE A 911 8.53 12.29 -17.34
CA PHE A 911 8.27 13.41 -16.45
C PHE A 911 8.43 14.77 -17.13
N LYS A 912 9.39 14.91 -18.06
CA LYS A 912 9.61 16.15 -18.83
C LYS A 912 8.37 16.49 -19.66
N GLU A 913 7.84 15.52 -20.41
CA GLU A 913 6.66 15.73 -21.26
C GLU A 913 5.41 16.01 -20.41
N MET A 914 5.20 15.24 -19.33
CA MET A 914 4.10 15.50 -18.39
C MET A 914 4.18 16.91 -17.80
N ARG A 915 5.37 17.37 -17.39
CA ARG A 915 5.58 18.72 -16.85
C ARG A 915 5.22 19.79 -17.88
N LYS A 916 5.73 19.63 -19.11
CA LYS A 916 5.48 20.55 -20.23
C LYS A 916 3.99 20.71 -20.48
N ARG A 917 3.25 19.59 -20.50
CA ARG A 917 1.82 19.60 -20.82
C ARG A 917 0.91 19.97 -19.66
N LEU A 918 1.22 19.55 -18.43
CA LEU A 918 0.39 19.85 -17.25
C LEU A 918 0.61 21.27 -16.75
N HIS A 919 1.86 21.75 -16.75
CA HIS A 919 2.23 23.05 -16.17
C HIS A 919 2.48 24.14 -17.22
N GLY A 920 2.61 23.80 -18.50
CA GLY A 920 2.88 24.75 -19.58
C GLY A 920 4.28 25.38 -19.47
N LYS A 921 5.23 24.67 -18.86
CA LYS A 921 6.61 25.08 -18.64
C LYS A 921 7.56 24.18 -19.41
#